data_AF-C6HQD3-F1
#
_entry.id   AF-C6HQD3-F1
#
_cell.length_a   1.000
_cell.length_b   1.000
_cell.length_c   1.000
_cell.angle_alpha   90.00
_cell.angle_beta   90.00
_cell.angle_gamma   90.00
#
_symmetry.space_group_name_H-M   'P 1'
#
loop_
_entity.id
_entity.type
_entity.pdbx_description
1 polymer ?
#
loop_
_entity_poly.entity_id
_entity_poly.type
_entity_poly.pdbx_seq_one_letter_code
_entity_poly.pdbx_strand_id
1 'polypeptide(L)'
;MATIARPFTEAASYLNPSVDPAELGFLAIGLGGSRAHSSHNILSDWDGIGILRNKEEICQLITARRDDLCELLWIEVEECLSWSGVKAGFEQSNWEVLRFSGRAKDRTKRSIRFLTVECLLAVYSDPHLCRLGVLSRRPVRSFRCYYQNLGPVLYVYQPERVSEELYILEDADFLIPETATHGLRHPNPGVTCELLLTSVPLFDTARSILDIFKSLIIRKWLKLAGTKKAEDMIGFFYSSSTFSSEYRQKLEKDIVRLSALKGDHGVKGISQNSIWLEPLARTSISDDLAIKIDHDGYRMTCFLGTPKSRSAEYYSDPYQTHQQPITTSEFILDTQTREYVQSPFSSNSTSFYARAMFKKTRSWVNIFAKNGPGVTAEIAALSSLRHYFPSGMLQKVLAFDPVSNYVFYEKHQGQVLSDIRITISKGIVEVPFKCAQDAFDWLVSVELVRAEQVAAVQLNTIRSEATKKEQLIHRFYYDRLHLDGRALEFYGITVPEFFQTEMRQLSFKEFMSLPLVINGRELDSLYHYCRQAEAILNPRGLHLINSSVAVGLGDGHGGNVMATLGGPAIRLVDYEVAGWHNPVLDLAKPLYNDAFFTILYSDLMDLCNAMTACGGDERQYVRYRVTEEAIAVDFSLQLSLLDRTLAYIKLEYMPDTFFLNAAVGVLLFSDMKGTIDLSFGWTNWPINAGSSEGGRRRWSDVVKGAHEETRDRRLIGPATECP
;
A
#
# COMPACT_ATOMS: atom_id res chain seq x y z
N MET A 1 1.22 -38.00 -48.73
CA MET A 1 0.92 -38.22 -47.30
C MET A 1 2.00 -37.52 -46.47
N ALA A 2 1.81 -36.22 -46.26
CA ALA A 2 2.77 -35.37 -45.56
C ALA A 2 2.24 -35.04 -44.16
N THR A 3 3.15 -35.10 -43.21
CA THR A 3 3.03 -35.06 -41.76
C THR A 3 2.40 -33.75 -41.25
N ILE A 4 1.15 -33.81 -40.77
CA ILE A 4 0.54 -32.78 -39.91
C ILE A 4 0.16 -33.48 -38.60
N ALA A 5 1.07 -33.49 -37.63
CA ALA A 5 0.76 -33.87 -36.24
C ALA A 5 1.92 -33.45 -35.34
N ARG A 6 1.73 -32.38 -34.52
CA ARG A 6 2.40 -32.09 -33.23
C ARG A 6 2.33 -30.60 -32.75
N PRO A 7 1.14 -29.96 -32.76
CA PRO A 7 0.90 -29.01 -31.65
C PRO A 7 -0.40 -29.26 -30.87
N PHE A 8 -1.32 -30.09 -31.39
CA PHE A 8 -2.66 -30.24 -30.81
C PHE A 8 -2.75 -31.11 -29.53
N THR A 9 -1.67 -31.79 -29.11
CA THR A 9 -1.70 -32.70 -27.95
C THR A 9 -1.46 -32.03 -26.59
N GLU A 10 -0.80 -30.87 -26.53
CA GLU A 10 -0.57 -30.14 -25.26
C GLU A 10 -1.69 -29.15 -24.93
N ALA A 11 -2.36 -28.57 -25.94
CA ALA A 11 -3.48 -27.65 -25.69
C ALA A 11 -4.69 -28.35 -25.03
N ALA A 12 -4.93 -29.62 -25.37
CA ALA A 12 -6.03 -30.42 -24.83
C ALA A 12 -5.93 -30.70 -23.32
N SER A 13 -4.74 -30.57 -22.71
CA SER A 13 -4.58 -30.70 -21.25
C SER A 13 -4.92 -29.42 -20.50
N TYR A 14 -4.94 -28.27 -21.16
CA TYR A 14 -5.16 -26.96 -20.54
C TYR A 14 -6.53 -26.36 -20.89
N LEU A 15 -7.02 -26.60 -22.09
CA LEU A 15 -8.35 -26.22 -22.57
C LEU A 15 -9.17 -27.46 -22.85
N ASN A 16 -10.45 -27.43 -22.53
CA ASN A 16 -11.37 -28.52 -22.85
C ASN A 16 -11.63 -28.56 -24.36
N PRO A 17 -11.27 -29.65 -25.06
CA PRO A 17 -11.47 -29.75 -26.50
C PRO A 17 -12.95 -29.88 -26.92
N SER A 18 -13.89 -30.07 -25.99
CA SER A 18 -15.33 -30.09 -26.31
C SER A 18 -15.92 -28.71 -26.59
N VAL A 19 -15.24 -27.64 -26.19
CA VAL A 19 -15.69 -26.26 -26.35
C VAL A 19 -14.75 -25.55 -27.33
N ASP A 20 -15.29 -25.01 -28.42
CA ASP A 20 -14.50 -24.24 -29.37
C ASP A 20 -14.25 -22.81 -28.83
N PRO A 21 -13.00 -22.40 -28.56
CA PRO A 21 -12.70 -21.04 -28.12
C PRO A 21 -13.20 -19.98 -29.12
N ALA A 22 -13.25 -20.29 -30.43
CA ALA A 22 -13.73 -19.35 -31.44
C ALA A 22 -15.22 -19.01 -31.25
N GLU A 23 -16.04 -20.00 -30.85
CA GLU A 23 -17.47 -19.80 -30.60
C GLU A 23 -17.76 -18.96 -29.35
N LEU A 24 -16.76 -18.83 -28.47
CA LEU A 24 -16.77 -17.94 -27.31
C LEU A 24 -16.16 -16.56 -27.61
N GLY A 25 -15.80 -16.29 -28.86
CA GLY A 25 -15.28 -14.99 -29.30
C GLY A 25 -13.77 -14.79 -29.05
N PHE A 26 -13.04 -15.82 -28.59
CA PHE A 26 -11.60 -15.68 -28.46
C PHE A 26 -10.94 -15.53 -29.82
N LEU A 27 -10.04 -14.56 -29.92
CA LEU A 27 -9.11 -14.42 -31.03
C LEU A 27 -7.85 -15.25 -30.78
N ALA A 28 -7.37 -15.28 -29.54
CA ALA A 28 -6.24 -16.09 -29.13
C ALA A 28 -6.31 -16.39 -27.63
N ILE A 29 -5.75 -17.54 -27.23
CA ILE A 29 -5.52 -17.92 -25.83
C ILE A 29 -4.07 -18.35 -25.68
N GLY A 30 -3.39 -17.81 -24.67
CA GLY A 30 -2.01 -18.16 -24.35
C GLY A 30 -1.81 -18.48 -22.88
N LEU A 31 -0.84 -19.34 -22.57
CA LEU A 31 -0.46 -19.78 -21.23
C LEU A 31 0.84 -19.09 -20.78
N GLY A 32 0.79 -18.17 -19.82
CA GLY A 32 1.96 -17.37 -19.42
C GLY A 32 2.12 -17.26 -17.91
N GLY A 33 3.28 -16.78 -17.44
CA GLY A 33 3.55 -16.45 -16.03
C GLY A 33 3.30 -17.58 -15.02
N SER A 34 3.06 -18.81 -15.49
CA SER A 34 2.45 -19.88 -14.73
C SER A 34 3.47 -20.90 -14.24
N ARG A 35 3.13 -21.60 -13.15
CA ARG A 35 3.90 -22.76 -12.66
C ARG A 35 3.92 -23.92 -13.67
N ALA A 36 3.07 -23.88 -14.70
CA ALA A 36 3.09 -24.83 -15.81
C ALA A 36 4.42 -24.83 -16.57
N HIS A 37 5.19 -23.73 -16.52
CA HIS A 37 6.53 -23.65 -17.12
C HIS A 37 7.65 -24.07 -16.15
N SER A 38 7.32 -24.60 -14.97
CA SER A 38 8.29 -25.11 -14.01
C SER A 38 8.61 -26.58 -14.25
N SER A 39 9.84 -27.01 -13.95
CA SER A 39 10.30 -28.40 -14.14
C SER A 39 9.66 -29.43 -13.20
N HIS A 40 8.71 -29.03 -12.33
CA HIS A 40 8.35 -29.81 -11.14
C HIS A 40 6.93 -30.41 -11.10
N ASN A 41 6.02 -30.15 -12.06
CA ASN A 41 4.72 -30.86 -12.06
C ASN A 41 3.86 -30.70 -13.33
N ILE A 42 3.21 -31.79 -13.76
CA ILE A 42 2.22 -31.82 -14.85
C ILE A 42 0.83 -31.31 -14.37
N LEU A 43 0.57 -31.34 -13.05
CA LEU A 43 -0.64 -30.79 -12.42
C LEU A 43 -0.30 -29.53 -11.63
N SER A 44 -0.14 -28.41 -12.33
CA SER A 44 0.20 -27.13 -11.70
C SER A 44 -0.88 -26.06 -11.93
N ASP A 45 -0.90 -25.10 -11.02
CA ASP A 45 -1.70 -23.88 -11.19
C ASP A 45 -1.24 -23.15 -12.45
N TRP A 46 -2.19 -22.61 -13.22
CA TRP A 46 -1.85 -21.82 -14.38
C TRP A 46 -2.62 -20.51 -14.53
N ASP A 47 -1.90 -19.56 -15.14
CA ASP A 47 -2.35 -18.24 -15.56
C ASP A 47 -2.28 -18.16 -17.09
N GLY A 48 -3.26 -17.48 -17.67
CA GLY A 48 -3.35 -17.34 -19.11
C GLY A 48 -3.88 -15.99 -19.53
N ILE A 49 -3.83 -15.78 -20.83
CA ILE A 49 -4.27 -14.56 -21.48
C ILE A 49 -5.28 -14.93 -22.56
N GLY A 50 -6.42 -14.26 -22.57
CA GLY A 50 -7.45 -14.40 -23.60
C GLY A 50 -7.60 -13.07 -24.31
N ILE A 51 -7.48 -13.06 -25.63
CA ILE A 51 -7.65 -11.87 -26.44
C ILE A 51 -9.03 -11.92 -27.11
N LEU A 52 -9.85 -10.90 -26.88
CA LEU A 52 -11.16 -10.69 -27.51
C LEU A 52 -11.16 -9.38 -28.30
N ARG A 53 -12.22 -9.10 -29.06
CA ARG A 53 -12.26 -7.90 -29.90
C ARG A 53 -12.47 -6.64 -29.08
N ASN A 54 -13.41 -6.67 -28.15
CA ASN A 54 -13.87 -5.51 -27.39
C ASN A 54 -14.38 -5.92 -25.99
N LYS A 55 -14.68 -4.92 -25.14
CA LYS A 55 -15.16 -5.17 -23.76
C LYS A 55 -16.57 -5.78 -23.73
N GLU A 56 -17.39 -5.52 -24.74
CA GLU A 56 -18.75 -6.06 -24.82
C GLU A 56 -18.73 -7.59 -24.92
N GLU A 57 -17.85 -8.15 -25.75
CA GLU A 57 -17.65 -9.60 -25.85
C GLU A 57 -17.17 -10.20 -24.51
N ILE A 58 -16.26 -9.51 -23.81
CA ILE A 58 -15.82 -9.95 -22.46
C ILE A 58 -17.02 -9.98 -21.51
N CYS A 59 -17.86 -8.95 -21.52
CA CYS A 59 -19.04 -8.87 -20.67
C CYS A 59 -20.04 -9.99 -21.00
N GLN A 60 -20.36 -10.19 -22.29
CA GLN A 60 -21.23 -11.27 -22.74
C GLN A 60 -20.70 -12.65 -22.33
N LEU A 61 -19.38 -12.85 -22.41
CA LEU A 61 -18.74 -14.10 -22.00
C LEU A 61 -18.95 -14.40 -20.50
N ILE A 62 -18.79 -13.39 -19.63
CA ILE A 62 -18.95 -13.58 -18.18
C ILE A 62 -20.41 -13.57 -17.70
N THR A 63 -21.33 -12.93 -18.43
CA THR A 63 -22.74 -12.82 -18.00
C THR A 63 -23.65 -13.86 -18.66
N ALA A 64 -23.43 -14.18 -19.93
CA ALA A 64 -24.35 -15.00 -20.73
C ALA A 64 -23.75 -16.36 -21.14
N ARG A 65 -22.43 -16.46 -21.29
CA ARG A 65 -21.71 -17.69 -21.72
C ARG A 65 -20.77 -18.22 -20.63
N ARG A 66 -21.11 -17.95 -19.36
CA ARG A 66 -20.25 -18.25 -18.20
C ARG A 66 -19.99 -19.74 -18.03
N ASP A 67 -21.01 -20.57 -18.22
CA ASP A 67 -20.89 -22.02 -18.04
C ASP A 67 -19.96 -22.62 -19.11
N ASP A 68 -20.10 -22.18 -20.37
CA ASP A 68 -19.21 -22.58 -21.46
C ASP A 68 -17.76 -22.12 -21.21
N LEU A 69 -17.56 -20.92 -20.64
CA LEU A 69 -16.24 -20.45 -20.24
C LEU A 69 -15.64 -21.33 -19.13
N CYS A 70 -16.42 -21.65 -18.11
CA CYS A 70 -15.98 -22.56 -17.04
C CYS A 70 -15.63 -23.94 -17.60
N GLU A 71 -16.44 -24.47 -18.52
CA GLU A 71 -16.19 -25.74 -19.20
C GLU A 71 -14.90 -25.69 -20.03
N LEU A 72 -14.68 -24.64 -20.83
CA LEU A 72 -13.46 -24.44 -21.61
C LEU A 72 -12.21 -24.47 -20.74
N LEU A 73 -12.26 -23.81 -19.57
CA LEU A 73 -11.12 -23.66 -18.67
C LEU A 73 -10.97 -24.79 -17.64
N TRP A 74 -11.82 -25.82 -17.72
CA TRP A 74 -11.94 -26.90 -16.72
C TRP A 74 -12.23 -26.40 -15.29
N ILE A 75 -12.88 -25.26 -15.12
CA ILE A 75 -13.24 -24.69 -13.80
C ILE A 75 -14.55 -25.32 -13.32
N GLU A 76 -14.49 -26.06 -12.21
CA GLU A 76 -15.68 -26.61 -11.54
C GLU A 76 -16.19 -25.69 -10.44
N VAL A 77 -15.26 -25.04 -9.73
CA VAL A 77 -15.57 -24.12 -8.64
C VAL A 77 -14.86 -22.81 -8.92
N GLU A 78 -15.61 -21.83 -9.39
CA GLU A 78 -15.09 -20.47 -9.50
C GLU A 78 -14.60 -19.99 -8.13
N GLU A 79 -13.48 -19.25 -8.12
CA GLU A 79 -12.89 -18.72 -6.87
C GLU A 79 -13.87 -17.72 -6.22
N CYS A 80 -14.92 -17.29 -6.94
CA CYS A 80 -16.00 -16.44 -6.49
C CYS A 80 -17.34 -16.77 -7.21
N LEU A 81 -18.40 -17.11 -6.46
CA LEU A 81 -19.59 -17.79 -6.99
C LEU A 81 -20.60 -16.92 -7.77
N SER A 82 -20.53 -15.59 -7.80
CA SER A 82 -21.65 -14.78 -8.33
C SER A 82 -21.26 -13.51 -9.11
N TRP A 83 -21.08 -13.60 -10.43
CA TRP A 83 -21.03 -12.41 -11.31
C TRP A 83 -22.42 -11.77 -11.55
N SER A 84 -23.47 -12.30 -10.91
CA SER A 84 -24.87 -11.85 -11.07
C SER A 84 -25.16 -10.43 -10.54
N GLY A 85 -24.25 -9.85 -9.75
CA GLY A 85 -24.34 -8.48 -9.26
C GLY A 85 -23.80 -7.41 -10.23
N VAL A 86 -23.27 -7.83 -11.38
CA VAL A 86 -22.84 -6.91 -12.45
C VAL A 86 -24.09 -6.31 -13.11
N LYS A 87 -24.35 -5.01 -12.88
CA LYS A 87 -25.51 -4.29 -13.44
C LYS A 87 -25.26 -3.91 -14.92
N ALA A 88 -26.33 -3.63 -15.66
CA ALA A 88 -26.25 -3.01 -16.98
C ALA A 88 -25.43 -1.70 -16.92
N GLY A 89 -24.54 -1.46 -17.90
CA GLY A 89 -23.59 -0.33 -17.90
C GLY A 89 -22.20 -0.67 -17.37
N PHE A 90 -21.92 -1.93 -17.04
CA PHE A 90 -20.61 -2.38 -16.55
C PHE A 90 -19.48 -2.21 -17.57
N GLU A 91 -19.81 -2.30 -18.86
CA GLU A 91 -18.93 -1.99 -19.98
C GLU A 91 -18.43 -0.54 -19.98
N GLN A 92 -19.15 0.38 -19.31
CA GLN A 92 -18.79 1.80 -19.18
C GLN A 92 -17.85 2.08 -18.00
N SER A 93 -17.48 1.04 -17.23
CA SER A 93 -16.56 1.18 -16.10
C SER A 93 -15.10 1.30 -16.59
N ASN A 94 -14.28 2.05 -15.85
CA ASN A 94 -12.88 2.34 -16.18
C ASN A 94 -11.93 1.15 -15.89
N TRP A 95 -12.15 0.00 -16.54
CA TRP A 95 -11.23 -1.14 -16.50
C TRP A 95 -10.81 -1.57 -17.91
N GLU A 96 -9.56 -1.99 -18.09
CA GLU A 96 -9.01 -2.40 -19.38
C GLU A 96 -8.81 -3.91 -19.50
N VAL A 97 -8.69 -4.59 -18.36
CA VAL A 97 -8.40 -6.02 -18.28
C VAL A 97 -9.35 -6.66 -17.28
N LEU A 98 -9.94 -7.81 -17.62
CA LEU A 98 -10.77 -8.57 -16.67
C LEU A 98 -10.05 -9.85 -16.25
N ARG A 99 -9.97 -10.08 -14.95
CA ARG A 99 -9.42 -11.32 -14.39
C ARG A 99 -10.53 -12.27 -13.97
N PHE A 100 -10.50 -13.48 -14.54
CA PHE A 100 -11.40 -14.59 -14.20
C PHE A 100 -10.58 -15.75 -13.64
N SER A 101 -11.02 -16.35 -12.52
CA SER A 101 -10.31 -17.50 -11.93
C SER A 101 -11.19 -18.47 -11.18
N GLY A 102 -10.73 -19.72 -11.12
CA GLY A 102 -11.40 -20.81 -10.43
C GLY A 102 -10.49 -22.00 -10.18
N ARG A 103 -11.07 -23.06 -9.63
CA ARG A 103 -10.40 -24.33 -9.37
C ARG A 103 -10.98 -25.42 -10.27
N ALA A 104 -10.08 -26.21 -10.83
CA ALA A 104 -10.42 -27.40 -11.58
C ALA A 104 -10.64 -28.62 -10.67
N LYS A 105 -11.13 -29.71 -11.24
CA LYS A 105 -11.39 -30.99 -10.55
C LYS A 105 -10.16 -31.56 -9.85
N ASP A 106 -9.00 -31.39 -10.46
CA ASP A 106 -7.68 -31.76 -9.94
C ASP A 106 -7.19 -30.84 -8.81
N ARG A 107 -8.03 -29.88 -8.37
CA ARG A 107 -7.81 -28.86 -7.33
C ARG A 107 -6.81 -27.76 -7.69
N THR A 108 -6.23 -27.83 -8.87
CA THR A 108 -5.33 -26.79 -9.35
C THR A 108 -6.10 -25.52 -9.68
N LYS A 109 -5.43 -24.38 -9.58
CA LYS A 109 -5.97 -23.07 -9.90
C LYS A 109 -5.83 -22.78 -11.39
N ARG A 110 -6.87 -22.15 -11.94
CA ARG A 110 -7.01 -21.70 -13.32
C ARG A 110 -7.34 -20.23 -13.30
N SER A 111 -6.60 -19.42 -14.03
CA SER A 111 -6.75 -17.96 -14.01
C SER A 111 -6.48 -17.43 -15.41
N ILE A 112 -7.34 -16.56 -15.91
CA ILE A 112 -7.19 -15.94 -17.22
C ILE A 112 -7.43 -14.43 -17.10
N ARG A 113 -6.60 -13.65 -17.80
CA ARG A 113 -6.80 -12.21 -18.01
C ARG A 113 -7.34 -12.01 -19.42
N PHE A 114 -8.51 -11.41 -19.53
CA PHE A 114 -9.10 -11.02 -20.80
C PHE A 114 -8.63 -9.63 -21.18
N LEU A 115 -8.07 -9.50 -22.38
CA LEU A 115 -7.66 -8.25 -22.99
C LEU A 115 -8.37 -8.07 -24.31
N THR A 116 -8.52 -6.81 -24.69
CA THR A 116 -9.04 -6.46 -26.01
C THR A 116 -7.89 -6.08 -26.95
N VAL A 117 -8.13 -6.24 -28.25
CA VAL A 117 -7.23 -5.71 -29.30
C VAL A 117 -6.99 -4.21 -29.09
N GLU A 118 -8.05 -3.46 -28.75
CA GLU A 118 -8.00 -2.03 -28.47
C GLU A 118 -7.09 -1.68 -27.30
N CYS A 119 -7.22 -2.39 -26.16
CA CYS A 119 -6.38 -2.22 -24.99
C CYS A 119 -4.89 -2.40 -25.33
N LEU A 120 -4.56 -3.48 -26.04
CA LEU A 120 -3.17 -3.78 -26.40
C LEU A 120 -2.57 -2.79 -27.40
N LEU A 121 -3.38 -2.31 -28.36
CA LEU A 121 -2.95 -1.25 -29.28
C LEU A 121 -2.73 0.08 -28.54
N ALA A 122 -3.61 0.44 -27.62
CA ALA A 122 -3.46 1.64 -26.79
C ALA A 122 -2.16 1.60 -25.96
N VAL A 123 -1.89 0.47 -25.29
CA VAL A 123 -0.65 0.26 -24.52
C VAL A 123 0.57 0.45 -25.41
N TYR A 124 0.59 -0.10 -26.62
CA TYR A 124 1.72 0.03 -27.52
C TYR A 124 1.90 1.46 -28.06
N SER A 125 0.80 2.09 -28.49
CA SER A 125 0.83 3.37 -29.20
C SER A 125 1.23 4.54 -28.29
N ASP A 126 1.00 4.45 -26.98
CA ASP A 126 1.42 5.48 -26.03
C ASP A 126 2.94 5.45 -25.82
N PRO A 127 3.66 6.55 -26.09
CA PRO A 127 5.09 6.64 -25.84
C PRO A 127 5.45 6.65 -24.34
N HIS A 128 4.50 6.89 -23.44
CA HIS A 128 4.67 6.91 -21.99
C HIS A 128 4.24 5.60 -21.33
N LEU A 129 4.49 5.47 -20.02
CA LEU A 129 4.01 4.34 -19.22
C LEU A 129 2.48 4.40 -19.10
N CYS A 130 1.82 3.29 -19.38
CA CYS A 130 0.38 3.14 -19.28
C CYS A 130 0.00 2.47 -17.95
N ARG A 131 -1.14 2.86 -17.40
CA ARG A 131 -1.79 2.13 -16.31
C ARG A 131 -2.98 1.35 -16.85
N LEU A 132 -3.16 0.15 -16.33
CA LEU A 132 -4.22 -0.78 -16.66
C LEU A 132 -5.04 -1.04 -15.41
N GLY A 133 -6.31 -0.68 -15.45
CA GLY A 133 -7.31 -1.12 -14.49
C GLY A 133 -7.62 -2.59 -14.72
N VAL A 134 -7.13 -3.45 -13.84
CA VAL A 134 -7.42 -4.88 -13.84
C VAL A 134 -8.61 -5.15 -12.94
N LEU A 135 -9.77 -5.32 -13.54
CA LEU A 135 -10.98 -5.71 -12.84
C LEU A 135 -10.84 -7.12 -12.28
N SER A 136 -10.99 -7.25 -10.96
CA SER A 136 -10.86 -8.50 -10.25
C SER A 136 -11.79 -8.56 -9.05
N ARG A 137 -12.29 -9.76 -8.72
CA ARG A 137 -12.98 -9.98 -7.43
C ARG A 137 -12.00 -10.12 -6.26
N ARG A 138 -10.73 -10.41 -6.56
CA ARG A 138 -9.71 -10.59 -5.54
C ARG A 138 -8.97 -9.26 -5.32
N PRO A 139 -9.05 -8.65 -4.13
CA PRO A 139 -8.26 -7.47 -3.83
C PRO A 139 -6.79 -7.90 -3.68
N VAL A 140 -5.98 -7.57 -4.68
CA VAL A 140 -4.52 -7.64 -4.57
C VAL A 140 -4.05 -6.23 -4.28
N ARG A 141 -3.15 -6.08 -3.30
CA ARG A 141 -2.76 -4.77 -2.75
C ARG A 141 -1.27 -4.50 -2.88
N SER A 142 -0.52 -5.52 -3.29
CA SER A 142 0.90 -5.41 -3.46
C SER A 142 1.43 -6.50 -4.37
N PHE A 143 2.52 -6.21 -5.06
CA PHE A 143 3.33 -7.20 -5.76
C PHE A 143 4.81 -6.85 -5.63
N ARG A 144 5.67 -7.86 -5.73
CA ARG A 144 7.12 -7.71 -5.60
C ARG A 144 7.79 -7.74 -6.94
N CYS A 145 8.64 -6.76 -7.21
CA CYS A 145 9.57 -6.76 -8.32
C CYS A 145 10.99 -7.02 -7.79
N TYR A 146 11.88 -7.47 -8.68
CA TYR A 146 13.32 -7.43 -8.44
C TYR A 146 13.97 -6.54 -9.49
N TYR A 147 14.89 -5.69 -9.04
CA TYR A 147 15.76 -4.88 -9.89
C TYR A 147 17.22 -5.23 -9.57
N GLN A 148 18.05 -5.39 -10.60
CA GLN A 148 19.46 -5.76 -10.42
C GLN A 148 20.22 -4.82 -9.49
N ASN A 149 19.97 -3.51 -9.59
CA ASN A 149 20.71 -2.49 -8.82
C ASN A 149 20.06 -2.13 -7.48
N LEU A 150 18.75 -2.39 -7.32
CA LEU A 150 17.99 -1.98 -6.13
C LEU A 150 17.56 -3.16 -5.26
N GLY A 151 17.71 -4.39 -5.76
CA GLY A 151 17.22 -5.59 -5.11
C GLY A 151 15.68 -5.71 -5.18
N PRO A 152 15.06 -6.42 -4.21
CA PRO A 152 13.61 -6.56 -4.15
C PRO A 152 12.94 -5.22 -3.83
N VAL A 153 11.92 -4.88 -4.61
CA VAL A 153 11.07 -3.70 -4.42
C VAL A 153 9.63 -4.18 -4.27
N LEU A 154 8.92 -3.69 -3.25
CA LEU A 154 7.49 -3.94 -3.10
C LEU A 154 6.72 -2.73 -3.63
N TYR A 155 5.84 -2.98 -4.59
CA TYR A 155 4.84 -2.00 -5.00
C TYR A 155 3.58 -2.25 -4.20
N VAL A 156 3.08 -1.19 -3.59
CA VAL A 156 1.85 -1.17 -2.82
C VAL A 156 0.89 -0.19 -3.49
N TYR A 157 -0.38 -0.54 -3.52
CA TYR A 157 -1.42 0.32 -4.06
C TYR A 157 -2.75 0.00 -3.37
N GLN A 158 -3.62 1.00 -3.32
CA GLN A 158 -5.00 0.81 -2.90
C GLN A 158 -5.85 0.36 -4.09
N PRO A 159 -6.54 -0.80 -4.01
CA PRO A 159 -7.47 -1.18 -5.07
C PRO A 159 -8.73 -0.31 -5.02
N GLU A 160 -9.22 0.12 -6.18
CA GLU A 160 -10.49 0.85 -6.28
C GLU A 160 -11.65 -0.15 -6.14
N ARG A 161 -12.53 0.05 -5.17
CA ARG A 161 -13.68 -0.83 -4.97
C ARG A 161 -14.87 -0.36 -5.83
N VAL A 162 -15.28 -1.19 -6.78
CA VAL A 162 -16.41 -0.91 -7.69
C VAL A 162 -17.74 -1.38 -7.09
N SER A 163 -17.75 -2.52 -6.42
CA SER A 163 -18.92 -3.07 -5.73
C SER A 163 -18.50 -3.88 -4.51
N GLU A 164 -19.44 -4.52 -3.81
CA GLU A 164 -19.12 -5.32 -2.62
C GLU A 164 -18.06 -6.39 -2.89
N GLU A 165 -18.03 -6.92 -4.12
CA GLU A 165 -17.23 -8.08 -4.50
C GLU A 165 -16.35 -7.80 -5.73
N LEU A 166 -16.21 -6.54 -6.18
CA LEU A 166 -15.42 -6.17 -7.35
C LEU A 166 -14.47 -5.01 -7.07
N TYR A 167 -13.25 -5.16 -7.56
CA TYR A 167 -12.15 -4.21 -7.42
C TYR A 167 -11.50 -3.96 -8.77
N ILE A 168 -11.05 -2.74 -9.01
CA ILE A 168 -10.10 -2.41 -10.06
C ILE A 168 -8.73 -2.33 -9.41
N LEU A 169 -7.84 -3.23 -9.84
CA LEU A 169 -6.46 -3.28 -9.39
C LEU A 169 -5.61 -2.46 -10.35
N GLU A 170 -4.75 -1.60 -9.82
CA GLU A 170 -3.82 -0.85 -10.66
C GLU A 170 -2.64 -1.74 -11.07
N ASP A 171 -2.50 -1.96 -12.37
CA ASP A 171 -1.32 -2.58 -12.99
C ASP A 171 -0.66 -1.55 -13.92
N ALA A 172 0.64 -1.66 -14.13
CA ALA A 172 1.34 -0.85 -15.13
C ALA A 172 1.64 -1.71 -16.36
N ASP A 173 1.85 -1.11 -17.51
CA ASP A 173 2.46 -1.84 -18.62
C ASP A 173 3.94 -2.15 -18.31
N PHE A 174 4.67 -1.15 -17.81
CA PHE A 174 6.03 -1.24 -17.33
C PHE A 174 6.25 -0.36 -16.09
N LEU A 175 7.15 -0.80 -15.23
CA LEU A 175 7.55 -0.14 -13.99
C LEU A 175 9.02 0.25 -14.08
N ILE A 176 9.29 1.51 -13.78
CA ILE A 176 10.64 2.07 -13.76
C ILE A 176 10.84 2.73 -12.39
N PRO A 177 11.79 2.27 -11.57
CA PRO A 177 12.12 2.93 -10.31
C PRO A 177 12.66 4.33 -10.58
N GLU A 178 12.18 5.33 -9.84
CA GLU A 178 12.68 6.71 -9.94
C GLU A 178 14.19 6.82 -9.62
N THR A 179 14.69 5.92 -8.76
CA THR A 179 16.11 5.79 -8.39
C THR A 179 17.00 5.18 -9.48
N ALA A 180 16.44 4.76 -10.62
CA ALA A 180 17.21 4.39 -11.81
C ALA A 180 17.77 5.65 -12.53
N THR A 181 18.41 6.52 -11.77
CA THR A 181 19.27 7.58 -12.29
C THR A 181 20.59 6.92 -12.68
N HIS A 182 20.97 7.01 -13.97
CA HIS A 182 22.25 6.65 -14.61
C HIS A 182 22.09 5.72 -15.83
N GLY A 183 21.71 6.29 -16.98
CA GLY A 183 22.12 5.80 -18.31
C GLY A 183 21.41 4.57 -18.91
N LEU A 184 20.81 3.68 -18.12
CA LEU A 184 19.96 2.58 -18.61
C LEU A 184 18.79 2.39 -17.63
N ARG A 185 17.57 2.68 -18.09
CA ARG A 185 16.36 2.29 -17.37
C ARG A 185 16.10 0.86 -17.78
N HIS A 186 15.98 -0.09 -16.86
CA HIS A 186 15.51 -1.43 -17.23
C HIS A 186 14.11 -1.58 -16.65
N PRO A 187 13.06 -1.33 -17.45
CA PRO A 187 11.70 -1.43 -16.95
C PRO A 187 11.34 -2.87 -16.63
N ASN A 188 10.71 -3.13 -15.48
CA ASN A 188 10.06 -4.41 -15.27
C ASN A 188 8.69 -4.36 -15.95
N PRO A 189 8.27 -5.36 -16.73
CA PRO A 189 6.88 -5.40 -17.16
C PRO A 189 5.96 -5.45 -15.94
N GLY A 190 4.80 -4.82 -16.02
CA GLY A 190 3.74 -5.11 -15.06
C GLY A 190 3.17 -6.50 -15.27
N VAL A 191 2.30 -6.92 -14.36
CA VAL A 191 1.90 -8.33 -14.24
C VAL A 191 1.20 -8.81 -15.51
N THR A 192 0.35 -7.96 -16.10
CA THR A 192 -0.41 -8.28 -17.32
C THR A 192 0.50 -8.32 -18.55
N CYS A 193 1.43 -7.38 -18.69
CA CYS A 193 2.37 -7.37 -19.82
C CYS A 193 3.35 -8.54 -19.74
N GLU A 194 3.86 -8.88 -18.56
CA GLU A 194 4.67 -10.09 -18.39
C GLU A 194 3.90 -11.35 -18.77
N LEU A 195 2.64 -11.46 -18.35
CA LEU A 195 1.79 -12.61 -18.68
C LEU A 195 1.64 -12.76 -20.20
N LEU A 196 1.45 -11.65 -20.93
CA LEU A 196 1.43 -11.65 -22.39
C LEU A 196 2.78 -12.07 -22.97
N LEU A 197 3.88 -11.47 -22.52
CA LEU A 197 5.24 -11.72 -23.03
C LEU A 197 5.68 -13.16 -22.85
N THR A 198 5.30 -13.77 -21.73
CA THR A 198 5.61 -15.16 -21.36
C THR A 198 4.59 -16.16 -21.90
N SER A 199 3.49 -15.71 -22.51
CA SER A 199 2.45 -16.63 -22.96
C SER A 199 2.92 -17.60 -24.05
N VAL A 200 2.53 -18.86 -23.99
CA VAL A 200 2.67 -19.83 -25.10
C VAL A 200 1.28 -20.02 -25.72
N PRO A 201 1.12 -19.88 -27.05
CA PRO A 201 -0.20 -19.99 -27.68
C PRO A 201 -0.79 -21.39 -27.48
N LEU A 202 -2.01 -21.45 -26.93
CA LEU A 202 -2.85 -22.64 -26.86
C LEU A 202 -3.89 -22.65 -27.99
N PHE A 203 -4.36 -21.46 -28.36
CA PHE A 203 -5.34 -21.23 -29.42
C PHE A 203 -5.05 -19.90 -30.10
N ASP A 204 -5.21 -19.83 -31.42
CA ASP A 204 -5.03 -18.61 -32.21
C ASP A 204 -5.84 -18.71 -33.52
N THR A 205 -6.83 -17.84 -33.67
CA THR A 205 -7.74 -17.79 -34.85
C THR A 205 -7.01 -17.33 -36.11
N ALA A 206 -6.03 -16.44 -35.97
CA ALA A 206 -5.21 -15.97 -37.06
C ALA A 206 -3.76 -16.16 -36.67
N ARG A 207 -3.08 -17.13 -37.31
CA ARG A 207 -1.67 -17.48 -37.03
C ARG A 207 -0.87 -16.21 -36.69
N SER A 208 -0.52 -16.03 -35.41
CA SER A 208 0.37 -15.00 -34.84
C SER A 208 -0.26 -13.77 -34.14
N ILE A 209 -1.54 -13.73 -33.74
CA ILE A 209 -2.07 -12.56 -32.98
C ILE A 209 -1.26 -12.30 -31.72
N LEU A 210 -0.98 -13.34 -30.93
CA LEU A 210 -0.16 -13.21 -29.72
C LEU A 210 1.26 -12.73 -30.02
N ASP A 211 1.87 -13.27 -31.08
CA ASP A 211 3.23 -12.90 -31.50
C ASP A 211 3.31 -11.45 -31.97
N ILE A 212 2.27 -10.94 -32.66
CA ILE A 212 2.17 -9.53 -33.05
C ILE A 212 2.19 -8.64 -31.81
N PHE A 213 1.30 -8.87 -30.85
CA PHE A 213 1.23 -8.03 -29.66
C PHE A 213 2.50 -8.14 -28.79
N LYS A 214 3.07 -9.33 -28.63
CA LYS A 214 4.38 -9.48 -27.97
C LYS A 214 5.45 -8.65 -28.66
N SER A 215 5.55 -8.68 -29.99
CA SER A 215 6.52 -7.88 -30.74
C SER A 215 6.33 -6.38 -30.48
N LEU A 216 5.08 -5.90 -30.46
CA LEU A 216 4.75 -4.50 -30.15
C LEU A 216 5.21 -4.11 -28.74
N ILE A 217 4.86 -4.90 -27.72
CA ILE A 217 5.24 -4.66 -26.33
C ILE A 217 6.76 -4.74 -26.13
N ILE A 218 7.45 -5.69 -26.78
CA ILE A 218 8.92 -5.78 -26.75
C ILE A 218 9.57 -4.51 -27.32
N ARG A 219 9.05 -3.97 -28.43
CA ARG A 219 9.56 -2.71 -29.00
C ARG A 219 9.35 -1.53 -28.07
N LYS A 220 8.20 -1.45 -27.39
CA LYS A 220 7.95 -0.42 -26.37
C LYS A 220 8.98 -0.52 -25.24
N TRP A 221 9.23 -1.72 -24.74
CA TRP A 221 10.24 -1.96 -23.71
C TRP A 221 11.64 -1.54 -24.16
N LEU A 222 12.08 -1.94 -25.36
CA LEU A 222 13.40 -1.57 -25.89
C LEU A 222 13.57 -0.03 -25.96
N LYS A 223 12.51 0.68 -26.39
CA LYS A 223 12.49 2.14 -26.42
C LYS A 223 12.61 2.74 -25.02
N LEU A 224 11.83 2.24 -24.05
CA LEU A 224 11.87 2.69 -22.66
C LEU A 224 13.23 2.39 -22.01
N ALA A 225 13.84 1.26 -22.38
CA ALA A 225 15.06 0.78 -21.77
C ALA A 225 16.33 1.45 -22.31
N GLY A 226 16.25 2.04 -23.50
CA GLY A 226 17.41 2.62 -24.18
C GLY A 226 18.44 1.58 -24.63
N THR A 227 18.05 0.31 -24.75
CA THR A 227 18.90 -0.80 -25.23
C THR A 227 18.34 -1.44 -26.49
N LYS A 228 19.19 -2.16 -27.23
CA LYS A 228 18.81 -2.99 -28.39
C LYS A 228 18.75 -4.48 -28.08
N LYS A 229 19.17 -4.88 -26.88
CA LYS A 229 19.21 -6.28 -26.44
C LYS A 229 17.87 -6.65 -25.80
N ALA A 230 17.02 -7.36 -26.54
CA ALA A 230 15.72 -7.77 -26.04
C ALA A 230 15.82 -8.88 -25.00
N GLU A 231 16.87 -9.70 -25.08
CA GLU A 231 17.17 -10.78 -24.15
C GLU A 231 17.41 -10.30 -22.71
N ASP A 232 17.89 -9.05 -22.54
CA ASP A 232 18.08 -8.44 -21.21
C ASP A 232 16.75 -8.38 -20.42
N MET A 233 15.61 -8.31 -21.11
CA MET A 233 14.26 -8.22 -20.52
C MET A 233 13.94 -9.39 -19.59
N ILE A 234 14.42 -10.60 -19.89
CA ILE A 234 14.02 -11.83 -19.18
C ILE A 234 14.47 -11.81 -17.73
N GLY A 235 15.60 -11.14 -17.44
CA GLY A 235 16.08 -10.96 -16.07
C GLY A 235 15.15 -10.14 -15.18
N PHE A 236 14.17 -9.44 -15.76
CA PHE A 236 13.25 -8.55 -15.07
C PHE A 236 11.84 -9.15 -14.91
N PHE A 237 11.58 -10.35 -15.44
CA PHE A 237 10.30 -11.02 -15.26
C PHE A 237 10.13 -11.55 -13.82
N TYR A 238 8.97 -11.32 -13.21
CA TYR A 238 8.55 -11.82 -11.89
C TYR A 238 8.77 -13.33 -11.76
N SER A 239 8.39 -14.08 -12.80
CA SER A 239 8.48 -15.53 -12.81
C SER A 239 9.79 -16.09 -13.36
N SER A 240 10.78 -15.24 -13.70
CA SER A 240 12.05 -15.65 -14.33
C SER A 240 12.80 -16.74 -13.56
N SER A 241 12.74 -16.72 -12.23
CA SER A 241 13.36 -17.70 -11.34
C SER A 241 12.61 -19.03 -11.25
N THR A 242 11.35 -19.07 -11.66
CA THR A 242 10.49 -20.26 -11.60
C THR A 242 10.45 -21.05 -12.91
N PHE A 243 10.95 -20.45 -13.98
CA PHE A 243 11.01 -21.06 -15.30
C PHE A 243 12.03 -22.20 -15.37
N SER A 244 11.66 -23.29 -16.05
CA SER A 244 12.65 -24.32 -16.40
C SER A 244 13.72 -23.74 -17.33
N SER A 245 14.91 -24.35 -17.31
CA SER A 245 16.01 -23.97 -18.18
C SER A 245 15.62 -24.05 -19.67
N GLU A 246 14.84 -25.07 -20.05
CA GLU A 246 14.36 -25.28 -21.41
C GLU A 246 13.38 -24.18 -21.84
N TYR A 247 12.42 -23.85 -20.98
CA TYR A 247 11.43 -22.82 -21.28
C TYR A 247 12.10 -21.43 -21.35
N ARG A 248 13.05 -21.15 -20.46
CA ARG A 248 13.83 -19.90 -20.48
C ARG A 248 14.60 -19.75 -21.79
N GLN A 249 15.28 -20.79 -22.26
CA GLN A 249 15.99 -20.76 -23.55
C GLN A 249 15.04 -20.58 -24.75
N LYS A 250 13.84 -21.18 -24.69
CA LYS A 250 12.81 -20.99 -25.72
C LYS A 250 12.32 -19.53 -25.72
N LEU A 251 12.03 -18.99 -24.55
CA LEU A 251 11.57 -17.61 -24.38
C LEU A 251 12.63 -16.59 -24.84
N GLU A 252 13.91 -16.83 -24.54
CA GLU A 252 15.04 -16.04 -25.05
C GLU A 252 15.03 -16.00 -26.58
N LYS A 253 14.93 -17.16 -27.24
CA LYS A 253 14.88 -17.24 -28.71
C LYS A 253 13.65 -16.54 -29.27
N ASP A 254 12.49 -16.71 -28.63
CA ASP A 254 11.25 -16.08 -29.07
C ASP A 254 11.30 -14.55 -28.93
N ILE A 255 11.80 -14.02 -27.82
CA ILE A 255 11.94 -12.57 -27.61
C ILE A 255 12.91 -11.97 -28.64
N VAL A 256 14.06 -12.61 -28.88
CA VAL A 256 15.01 -12.15 -29.91
C VAL A 256 14.36 -12.18 -31.30
N ARG A 257 13.70 -13.28 -31.67
CA ARG A 257 12.97 -13.41 -32.95
C ARG A 257 11.92 -12.31 -33.12
N LEU A 258 11.09 -12.10 -32.10
CA LEU A 258 9.98 -11.15 -32.13
C LEU A 258 10.45 -9.69 -32.12
N SER A 259 11.59 -9.40 -31.48
CA SER A 259 12.22 -8.07 -31.52
C SER A 259 12.75 -7.71 -32.92
N ALA A 260 13.17 -8.71 -33.69
CA ALA A 260 13.76 -8.56 -35.02
C ALA A 260 12.72 -8.47 -36.16
N LEU A 261 11.44 -8.74 -35.87
CA LEU A 261 10.37 -8.54 -36.85
C LEU A 261 10.36 -7.07 -37.28
N LYS A 262 10.52 -6.80 -38.58
CA LYS A 262 10.40 -5.44 -39.12
C LYS A 262 8.94 -4.97 -39.02
N GLY A 263 8.72 -3.71 -38.68
CA GLY A 263 7.39 -3.09 -38.55
C GLY A 263 6.56 -2.99 -39.83
N ASP A 264 6.97 -3.66 -40.91
CA ASP A 264 6.42 -3.52 -42.27
C ASP A 264 5.38 -4.60 -42.65
N HIS A 265 5.16 -5.60 -41.81
CA HIS A 265 3.87 -6.30 -41.83
C HIS A 265 2.88 -5.42 -41.11
N GLY A 266 2.35 -4.46 -41.87
CA GLY A 266 1.50 -3.43 -41.34
C GLY A 266 0.43 -3.99 -40.42
N VAL A 267 0.19 -3.26 -39.34
CA VAL A 267 -1.16 -3.05 -38.80
C VAL A 267 -1.99 -2.33 -39.88
N LYS A 268 -2.06 -2.90 -41.09
CA LYS A 268 -2.82 -2.46 -42.26
C LYS A 268 -4.03 -3.36 -42.49
N GLY A 269 -4.38 -4.19 -41.50
CA GLY A 269 -5.54 -5.07 -41.51
C GLY A 269 -6.31 -5.14 -40.19
N ILE A 270 -5.92 -4.37 -39.17
CA ILE A 270 -6.62 -4.32 -37.88
C ILE A 270 -7.37 -2.97 -37.81
N SER A 271 -8.36 -2.78 -38.69
CA SER A 271 -9.42 -1.80 -38.47
C SER A 271 -10.57 -2.50 -37.77
N GLN A 272 -11.35 -1.77 -36.94
CA GLN A 272 -12.57 -2.29 -36.31
C GLN A 272 -13.55 -2.93 -37.31
N ASN A 273 -13.43 -2.61 -38.60
CA ASN A 273 -14.26 -3.14 -39.69
C ASN A 273 -13.60 -4.25 -40.54
N SER A 274 -12.36 -4.67 -40.28
CA SER A 274 -11.63 -5.61 -41.16
C SER A 274 -11.34 -6.99 -40.53
N ILE A 275 -11.94 -7.30 -39.39
CA ILE A 275 -12.00 -8.69 -38.91
C ILE A 275 -13.26 -9.36 -39.50
N TRP A 276 -13.37 -9.34 -40.83
CA TRP A 276 -14.24 -10.25 -41.57
C TRP A 276 -13.40 -11.45 -42.01
N LEU A 277 -13.69 -12.60 -41.40
CA LEU A 277 -13.37 -13.89 -42.00
C LEU A 277 -14.39 -14.11 -43.13
N GLU A 278 -14.03 -13.90 -44.39
CA GLU A 278 -14.81 -14.45 -45.51
C GLU A 278 -13.95 -14.98 -46.67
N PRO A 279 -14.41 -16.04 -47.38
CA PRO A 279 -13.60 -16.84 -48.29
C PRO A 279 -13.51 -16.22 -49.70
N LEU A 280 -12.30 -16.11 -50.25
CA LEU A 280 -11.96 -16.02 -51.68
C LEU A 280 -12.95 -15.30 -52.63
N ALA A 281 -12.70 -14.05 -53.02
CA ALA A 281 -12.76 -13.59 -54.42
C ALA A 281 -12.41 -12.09 -54.63
N ARG A 282 -11.48 -11.86 -55.58
CA ARG A 282 -11.24 -10.71 -56.49
C ARG A 282 -12.12 -9.44 -56.31
N THR A 283 -11.50 -8.26 -56.14
CA THR A 283 -11.08 -7.29 -57.18
C THR A 283 -10.69 -5.95 -56.55
N SER A 284 -9.84 -5.21 -57.28
CA SER A 284 -9.24 -3.89 -57.03
C SER A 284 -10.21 -2.75 -56.70
N ILE A 285 -9.76 -1.75 -55.92
CA ILE A 285 -9.74 -0.30 -56.27
C ILE A 285 -9.03 0.50 -55.15
N SER A 286 -8.41 1.60 -55.55
CA SER A 286 -7.47 2.50 -54.87
C SER A 286 -8.04 3.44 -53.83
N ASP A 287 -7.14 3.88 -52.94
CA ASP A 287 -6.99 5.21 -52.33
C ASP A 287 -8.24 6.09 -52.15
N ASP A 288 -8.69 6.17 -50.89
CA ASP A 288 -8.97 7.45 -50.24
C ASP A 288 -8.78 7.30 -48.73
N LEU A 289 -7.58 7.71 -48.29
CA LEU A 289 -7.10 7.62 -46.91
C LEU A 289 -7.43 8.93 -46.18
N ALA A 290 -8.58 9.01 -45.52
CA ALA A 290 -8.85 10.05 -44.54
C ALA A 290 -9.92 9.61 -43.53
N ILE A 291 -9.50 9.16 -42.34
CA ILE A 291 -10.31 9.30 -41.14
C ILE A 291 -9.45 10.00 -40.09
N LYS A 292 -9.75 11.29 -39.89
CA LYS A 292 -9.44 12.02 -38.66
C LYS A 292 -10.09 11.26 -37.52
N ILE A 293 -9.29 10.64 -36.66
CA ILE A 293 -9.76 10.19 -35.35
C ILE A 293 -9.60 11.42 -34.44
N ASP A 294 -10.73 12.01 -34.08
CA ASP A 294 -10.78 13.02 -33.02
C ASP A 294 -10.30 12.37 -31.72
N HIS A 295 -9.24 12.92 -31.14
CA HIS A 295 -8.69 12.49 -29.87
C HIS A 295 -9.55 13.03 -28.72
N ASP A 296 -10.76 12.52 -28.57
CA ASP A 296 -11.56 12.73 -27.35
C ASP A 296 -11.39 11.55 -26.40
N GLY A 297 -10.25 11.59 -25.70
CA GLY A 297 -10.22 11.37 -24.25
C GLY A 297 -10.46 9.96 -23.74
N TYR A 298 -9.46 9.08 -23.87
CA TYR A 298 -9.17 8.15 -22.77
C TYR A 298 -8.71 8.98 -21.57
N ARG A 299 -9.67 9.36 -20.72
CA ARG A 299 -9.33 9.89 -19.39
C ARG A 299 -8.99 8.72 -18.50
N MET A 300 -7.69 8.44 -18.38
CA MET A 300 -7.13 7.77 -17.21
C MET A 300 -7.61 8.57 -15.99
N THR A 301 -8.61 8.03 -15.30
CA THR A 301 -9.10 8.63 -14.06
C THR A 301 -8.38 7.86 -12.96
N CYS A 302 -7.20 8.35 -12.57
CA CYS A 302 -6.66 8.01 -11.26
C CYS A 302 -7.63 8.63 -10.25
N PHE A 303 -8.56 7.83 -9.74
CA PHE A 303 -9.42 8.24 -8.64
C PHE A 303 -8.64 8.17 -7.32
N LEU A 304 -7.70 9.10 -7.11
CA LEU A 304 -7.69 9.85 -5.84
C LEU A 304 -8.80 10.91 -5.88
N GLY A 305 -9.96 10.50 -6.39
CA GLY A 305 -11.18 11.28 -6.41
C GLY A 305 -12.02 10.72 -5.28
N THR A 306 -12.10 11.48 -4.19
CA THR A 306 -13.14 11.34 -3.17
C THR A 306 -14.43 10.87 -3.82
N PRO A 307 -15.04 9.74 -3.38
CA PRO A 307 -16.34 9.34 -3.89
C PRO A 307 -17.36 10.43 -3.50
N LYS A 308 -17.61 11.36 -4.42
CA LYS A 308 -18.80 12.21 -4.36
C LYS A 308 -19.97 11.29 -4.69
N SER A 309 -20.79 11.04 -3.68
CA SER A 309 -22.01 10.21 -3.68
C SER A 309 -21.81 8.70 -3.51
N ARG A 310 -21.76 8.27 -2.24
CA ARG A 310 -22.38 7.05 -1.64
C ARG A 310 -21.79 6.68 -0.26
N SER A 311 -21.07 7.59 0.40
CA SER A 311 -20.41 7.40 1.70
C SER A 311 -21.34 7.30 2.93
N ALA A 312 -22.61 6.91 2.78
CA ALA A 312 -23.53 6.77 3.91
C ALA A 312 -24.23 5.40 4.05
N GLU A 313 -24.22 4.54 3.02
CA GLU A 313 -24.96 3.26 3.09
C GLU A 313 -24.06 2.02 3.27
N TYR A 314 -22.74 2.15 3.15
CA TYR A 314 -21.87 0.99 2.89
C TYR A 314 -21.06 0.40 4.06
N TYR A 315 -21.31 0.81 5.31
CA TYR A 315 -20.65 0.19 6.48
C TYR A 315 -21.56 -0.04 7.69
N SER A 316 -22.86 0.17 7.55
CA SER A 316 -23.81 -0.48 8.45
C SER A 316 -23.90 -1.94 8.04
N ASP A 317 -23.15 -2.80 8.72
CA ASP A 317 -23.63 -4.18 8.87
C ASP A 317 -25.09 -4.05 9.40
N PRO A 318 -26.12 -4.55 8.68
CA PRO A 318 -27.47 -4.60 9.25
C PRO A 318 -27.51 -5.48 10.50
N TYR A 319 -26.43 -6.22 10.78
CA TYR A 319 -26.10 -6.77 12.08
C TYR A 319 -25.06 -5.90 12.79
N GLN A 320 -25.42 -4.68 13.17
CA GLN A 320 -24.90 -4.13 14.43
C GLN A 320 -25.33 -5.11 15.52
N THR A 321 -24.56 -6.18 15.72
CA THR A 321 -24.65 -7.04 16.89
C THR A 321 -24.60 -6.07 18.06
N HIS A 322 -25.71 -6.01 18.80
CA HIS A 322 -25.85 -5.22 20.01
C HIS A 322 -24.65 -5.54 20.90
N GLN A 323 -23.59 -4.74 20.80
CA GLN A 323 -22.43 -4.90 21.66
C GLN A 323 -22.95 -4.64 23.07
N GLN A 324 -22.67 -5.57 23.98
CA GLN A 324 -23.11 -5.43 25.35
C GLN A 324 -22.68 -4.07 25.88
N PRO A 325 -23.57 -3.34 26.59
CA PRO A 325 -23.22 -2.07 27.18
C PRO A 325 -22.00 -2.26 28.09
N ILE A 326 -21.01 -1.38 27.95
CA ILE A 326 -19.85 -1.37 28.83
C ILE A 326 -20.38 -1.05 30.24
N THR A 327 -20.14 -1.95 31.20
CA THR A 327 -20.61 -1.78 32.57
C THR A 327 -19.52 -1.20 33.47
N THR A 328 -19.91 -0.34 34.40
CA THR A 328 -19.07 0.07 35.53
C THR A 328 -19.01 -1.07 36.55
N SER A 329 -17.81 -1.62 36.81
CA SER A 329 -17.46 -2.61 37.86
C SER A 329 -18.56 -3.59 38.36
N GLU A 330 -19.28 -4.28 37.46
CA GLU A 330 -20.25 -5.34 37.79
C GLU A 330 -19.64 -6.77 37.80
N PHE A 331 -18.39 -6.94 38.25
CA PHE A 331 -17.75 -8.26 38.28
C PHE A 331 -16.89 -8.50 39.53
N ILE A 332 -16.61 -9.76 39.81
CA ILE A 332 -15.72 -10.23 40.88
C ILE A 332 -14.44 -10.72 40.23
N LEU A 333 -13.31 -10.13 40.60
CA LEU A 333 -12.00 -10.52 40.10
C LEU A 333 -11.41 -11.65 40.95
N ASP A 334 -10.93 -12.70 40.31
CA ASP A 334 -10.14 -13.74 40.98
C ASP A 334 -8.69 -13.28 41.14
N THR A 335 -8.38 -12.76 42.33
CA THR A 335 -7.05 -12.23 42.65
C THR A 335 -5.96 -13.30 42.65
N GLN A 336 -6.29 -14.59 42.79
CA GLN A 336 -5.31 -15.68 42.78
C GLN A 336 -4.79 -15.98 41.38
N THR A 337 -5.55 -15.62 40.35
CA THR A 337 -5.19 -15.82 38.93
C THR A 337 -4.47 -14.62 38.32
N ARG A 338 -4.10 -13.62 39.12
CA ARG A 338 -3.43 -12.42 38.63
C ARG A 338 -2.01 -12.72 38.19
N GLU A 339 -1.75 -12.48 36.92
CA GLU A 339 -0.43 -12.55 36.30
C GLU A 339 -0.09 -11.15 35.77
N TYR A 340 0.84 -10.47 36.44
CA TYR A 340 1.30 -9.16 36.00
C TYR A 340 2.13 -9.29 34.74
N VAL A 341 1.84 -8.43 33.76
CA VAL A 341 2.52 -8.41 32.47
C VAL A 341 2.90 -6.99 32.11
N GLN A 342 3.96 -6.86 31.31
CA GLN A 342 4.26 -5.59 30.68
C GLN A 342 3.05 -5.18 29.84
N SER A 343 2.59 -3.94 30.01
CA SER A 343 1.39 -3.49 29.34
C SER A 343 1.66 -3.34 27.84
N PRO A 344 0.86 -3.99 26.98
CA PRO A 344 0.91 -3.75 25.54
C PRO A 344 0.32 -2.40 25.12
N PHE A 345 -0.30 -1.65 26.05
CA PHE A 345 -1.05 -0.43 25.77
C PHE A 345 -0.20 0.84 26.00
N SER A 346 0.50 0.93 27.15
CA SER A 346 1.44 2.05 27.38
C SER A 346 2.49 1.74 28.44
N SER A 347 3.66 2.35 28.33
CA SER A 347 4.73 2.28 29.34
C SER A 347 4.35 2.87 30.69
N ASN A 348 3.32 3.74 30.73
CA ASN A 348 2.83 4.37 31.95
C ASN A 348 1.62 3.64 32.56
N SER A 349 1.32 2.42 32.09
CA SER A 349 0.19 1.63 32.58
C SER A 349 0.67 0.34 33.25
N THR A 350 -0.04 -0.05 34.31
CA THR A 350 0.15 -1.38 34.92
C THR A 350 -0.93 -2.32 34.41
N SER A 351 -0.53 -3.55 34.08
CA SER A 351 -1.40 -4.49 33.40
C SER A 351 -1.28 -5.90 33.96
N PHE A 352 -2.37 -6.66 33.92
CA PHE A 352 -2.38 -8.06 34.33
C PHE A 352 -3.43 -8.88 33.59
N TYR A 353 -3.16 -10.17 33.44
CA TYR A 353 -4.18 -11.17 33.12
C TYR A 353 -4.85 -11.69 34.39
N ALA A 354 -6.14 -11.97 34.33
CA ALA A 354 -6.88 -12.59 35.42
C ALA A 354 -8.17 -13.25 34.92
N ARG A 355 -8.87 -13.94 35.82
CA ARG A 355 -10.26 -14.36 35.62
C ARG A 355 -11.20 -13.39 36.33
N ALA A 356 -12.31 -13.06 35.68
CA ALA A 356 -13.39 -12.27 36.26
C ALA A 356 -14.73 -12.97 36.08
N MET A 357 -15.57 -12.92 37.11
CA MET A 357 -16.95 -13.41 37.08
C MET A 357 -17.91 -12.22 36.98
N PHE A 358 -18.67 -12.15 35.89
CA PHE A 358 -19.71 -11.15 35.71
C PHE A 358 -20.92 -11.50 36.59
N LYS A 359 -21.35 -10.56 37.46
CA LYS A 359 -22.41 -10.83 38.43
C LYS A 359 -23.73 -11.24 37.77
N LYS A 360 -24.01 -10.70 36.57
CA LYS A 360 -25.22 -10.99 35.78
C LYS A 360 -25.21 -12.38 35.13
N THR A 361 -24.09 -12.81 34.55
CA THR A 361 -24.01 -14.09 33.81
C THR A 361 -23.48 -15.24 34.66
N ARG A 362 -22.95 -14.96 35.86
CA ARG A 362 -22.29 -15.93 36.76
C ARG A 362 -21.23 -16.80 36.07
N SER A 363 -20.67 -16.31 34.97
CA SER A 363 -19.69 -17.03 34.17
C SER A 363 -18.32 -16.39 34.34
N TRP A 364 -17.30 -17.23 34.50
CA TRP A 364 -15.91 -16.79 34.56
C TRP A 364 -15.36 -16.57 33.15
N VAL A 365 -14.74 -15.42 32.94
CA VAL A 365 -14.12 -15.02 31.67
C VAL A 365 -12.66 -14.67 31.92
N ASN A 366 -11.78 -15.04 31.00
CA ASN A 366 -10.40 -14.59 31.01
C ASN A 366 -10.34 -13.15 30.52
N ILE A 367 -9.69 -12.30 31.30
CA ILE A 367 -9.60 -10.87 31.03
C ILE A 367 -8.15 -10.40 30.99
N PHE A 368 -7.97 -9.26 30.33
CA PHE A 368 -6.79 -8.43 30.44
C PHE A 368 -7.19 -7.09 31.06
N ALA A 369 -6.53 -6.67 32.13
CA ALA A 369 -6.82 -5.42 32.83
C ALA A 369 -5.68 -4.43 32.57
N LYS A 370 -6.02 -3.19 32.21
CA LYS A 370 -5.11 -2.05 32.10
C LYS A 370 -5.49 -1.01 33.15
N ASN A 371 -4.50 -0.53 33.89
CA ASN A 371 -4.61 0.62 34.79
C ASN A 371 -3.89 1.83 34.21
N GLY A 372 -4.53 2.99 34.14
CA GLY A 372 -3.83 4.21 33.74
C GLY A 372 -4.69 5.48 33.71
N PRO A 373 -4.05 6.66 33.67
CA PRO A 373 -4.75 7.95 33.74
C PRO A 373 -5.66 8.24 32.53
N GLY A 374 -5.49 7.51 31.42
CA GLY A 374 -6.26 7.67 30.19
C GLY A 374 -7.59 6.89 30.12
N VAL A 375 -7.96 6.10 31.13
CA VAL A 375 -9.10 5.16 31.02
C VAL A 375 -10.43 5.86 30.69
N THR A 376 -10.74 6.99 31.33
CA THR A 376 -11.99 7.72 31.04
C THR A 376 -12.04 8.22 29.60
N ALA A 377 -10.91 8.73 29.09
CA ALA A 377 -10.78 9.18 27.70
C ALA A 377 -10.90 8.01 26.71
N GLU A 378 -10.27 6.88 27.03
CA GLU A 378 -10.31 5.65 26.23
C GLU A 378 -11.73 5.10 26.09
N ILE A 379 -12.52 5.06 27.17
CA ILE A 379 -13.93 4.64 27.13
C ILE A 379 -14.80 5.62 26.34
N ALA A 380 -14.55 6.93 26.49
CA ALA A 380 -15.26 7.96 25.72
C ALA A 380 -14.96 7.83 24.22
N ALA A 381 -13.69 7.66 23.84
CA ALA A 381 -13.26 7.49 22.46
C ALA A 381 -13.82 6.21 21.84
N LEU A 382 -13.80 5.09 22.58
CA LEU A 382 -14.34 3.81 22.13
C LEU A 382 -15.82 3.91 21.71
N SER A 383 -16.63 4.70 22.43
CA SER A 383 -18.02 4.92 22.05
C SER A 383 -18.17 5.54 20.65
N SER A 384 -17.25 6.45 20.29
CA SER A 384 -17.21 7.07 18.96
C SER A 384 -16.66 6.09 17.92
N LEU A 385 -15.58 5.36 18.24
CA LEU A 385 -14.96 4.41 17.31
C LEU A 385 -15.91 3.29 16.91
N ARG A 386 -16.73 2.77 17.84
CA ARG A 386 -17.73 1.72 17.55
C ARG A 386 -18.76 2.09 16.49
N HIS A 387 -18.93 3.38 16.21
CA HIS A 387 -19.84 3.84 15.16
C HIS A 387 -19.23 3.74 13.76
N TYR A 388 -17.90 3.83 13.65
CA TYR A 388 -17.20 3.93 12.35
C TYR A 388 -16.33 2.73 12.03
N PHE A 389 -15.74 2.08 13.04
CA PHE A 389 -14.90 0.90 12.85
C PHE A 389 -15.71 -0.38 12.99
N PRO A 390 -15.40 -1.44 12.21
CA PRO A 390 -16.02 -2.75 12.37
C PRO A 390 -15.87 -3.26 13.81
N SER A 391 -16.93 -3.86 14.35
CA SER A 391 -16.95 -4.41 15.72
C SER A 391 -15.85 -5.45 15.95
N GLY A 392 -15.53 -6.22 14.91
CA GLY A 392 -14.44 -7.17 14.89
C GLY A 392 -13.05 -6.54 14.79
N MET A 393 -12.89 -5.24 14.60
CA MET A 393 -11.58 -4.58 14.54
C MET A 393 -11.20 -3.94 15.87
N LEU A 394 -12.17 -3.63 16.73
CA LEU A 394 -11.93 -3.05 18.04
C LEU A 394 -11.81 -4.15 19.10
N GLN A 395 -10.81 -4.06 19.97
CA GLN A 395 -10.69 -4.94 21.11
C GLN A 395 -11.89 -4.79 22.06
N LYS A 396 -12.43 -5.92 22.51
CA LYS A 396 -13.67 -5.96 23.28
C LYS A 396 -13.44 -5.55 24.73
N VAL A 397 -13.88 -4.33 25.07
CA VAL A 397 -14.02 -3.88 26.46
C VAL A 397 -15.24 -4.55 27.08
N LEU A 398 -15.03 -5.22 28.22
CA LEU A 398 -16.08 -5.86 29.01
C LEU A 398 -16.60 -4.96 30.14
N ALA A 399 -15.71 -4.21 30.79
CA ALA A 399 -16.03 -3.33 31.89
C ALA A 399 -14.95 -2.25 32.10
N PHE A 400 -15.26 -1.23 32.91
CA PHE A 400 -14.28 -0.25 33.40
C PHE A 400 -14.60 0.15 34.85
N ASP A 401 -13.60 0.65 35.55
CA ASP A 401 -13.72 1.24 36.88
C ASP A 401 -13.06 2.64 36.87
N PRO A 402 -13.86 3.73 36.84
CA PRO A 402 -13.33 5.08 36.82
C PRO A 402 -12.70 5.52 38.15
N VAL A 403 -13.02 4.86 39.27
CA VAL A 403 -12.46 5.22 40.59
C VAL A 403 -11.03 4.71 40.70
N SER A 404 -10.83 3.47 40.29
CA SER A 404 -9.52 2.82 40.33
C SER A 404 -8.73 2.97 39.03
N ASN A 405 -9.27 3.68 38.02
CA ASN A 405 -8.70 3.86 36.68
C ASN A 405 -8.35 2.55 35.96
N TYR A 406 -9.25 1.57 35.99
CA TYR A 406 -9.09 0.32 35.25
C TYR A 406 -10.03 0.20 34.05
N VAL A 407 -9.53 -0.38 32.97
CA VAL A 407 -10.34 -0.92 31.88
C VAL A 407 -10.07 -2.42 31.75
N PHE A 408 -11.13 -3.18 31.53
CA PHE A 408 -11.10 -4.64 31.50
C PHE A 408 -11.52 -5.14 30.11
N TYR A 409 -10.58 -5.79 29.44
CA TYR A 409 -10.72 -6.34 28.11
C TYR A 409 -10.95 -7.85 28.15
N GLU A 410 -11.66 -8.39 27.15
CA GLU A 410 -11.65 -9.83 26.90
C GLU A 410 -10.24 -10.27 26.53
N LYS A 411 -9.74 -11.37 27.12
CA LYS A 411 -8.40 -11.87 26.79
C LYS A 411 -8.35 -12.28 25.32
N HIS A 412 -7.60 -11.53 24.51
CA HIS A 412 -7.31 -11.86 23.13
C HIS A 412 -6.19 -12.91 23.06
N GLN A 413 -6.26 -13.83 22.09
CA GLN A 413 -5.27 -14.89 21.89
C GLN A 413 -4.08 -14.47 21.01
N GLY A 414 -4.18 -13.34 20.33
CA GLY A 414 -3.09 -12.77 19.54
C GLY A 414 -2.08 -11.99 20.37
N GLN A 415 -1.00 -11.57 19.72
CA GLN A 415 0.08 -10.77 20.31
C GLN A 415 0.11 -9.36 19.69
N VAL A 416 0.85 -8.45 20.30
CA VAL A 416 1.09 -7.11 19.75
C VAL A 416 2.00 -7.20 18.53
N LEU A 417 1.73 -6.41 17.50
CA LEU A 417 2.49 -6.44 16.25
C LEU A 417 3.97 -6.06 16.45
N SER A 418 4.27 -5.12 17.35
CA SER A 418 5.67 -4.80 17.71
C SER A 418 6.41 -5.99 18.33
N ASP A 419 5.75 -6.76 19.19
CA ASP A 419 6.38 -7.90 19.86
C ASP A 419 6.66 -9.00 18.86
N ILE A 420 5.70 -9.30 17.97
CA ILE A 420 5.88 -10.24 16.86
C ILE A 420 7.07 -9.82 15.99
N ARG A 421 7.19 -8.51 15.67
CA ARG A 421 8.30 -7.98 14.89
C ARG A 421 9.65 -8.16 15.60
N ILE A 422 9.75 -7.86 16.89
CA ILE A 422 10.97 -8.10 17.68
C ILE A 422 11.35 -9.58 17.65
N THR A 423 10.39 -10.48 17.86
CA THR A 423 10.62 -11.93 17.82
C THR A 423 11.13 -12.38 16.45
N ILE A 424 10.50 -11.93 15.37
CA ILE A 424 10.95 -12.23 13.99
C ILE A 424 12.36 -11.68 13.73
N SER A 425 12.66 -10.45 14.17
CA SER A 425 13.98 -9.82 14.00
C SER A 425 15.09 -10.57 14.72
N LYS A 426 14.78 -11.27 15.83
CA LYS A 426 15.70 -12.17 16.54
C LYS A 426 15.94 -13.51 15.84
N GLY A 427 15.38 -13.70 14.64
CA GLY A 427 15.46 -14.96 13.90
C GLY A 427 14.54 -16.05 14.45
N ILE A 428 13.65 -15.73 15.39
CA ILE A 428 12.66 -16.66 15.92
C ILE A 428 11.46 -16.65 14.97
N VAL A 429 11.39 -17.65 14.08
CA VAL A 429 10.24 -17.84 13.20
C VAL A 429 9.11 -18.48 14.02
N GLU A 430 8.12 -17.68 14.43
CA GLU A 430 6.94 -18.19 15.12
C GLU A 430 6.07 -19.04 14.18
N VAL A 431 5.53 -20.15 14.69
CA VAL A 431 4.49 -20.92 13.99
C VAL A 431 3.27 -20.00 13.85
N PRO A 432 2.71 -19.80 12.62
CA PRO A 432 2.69 -20.72 11.49
C PRO A 432 3.59 -20.34 10.29
N PHE A 433 4.54 -19.42 10.44
CA PHE A 433 5.38 -19.00 9.31
C PHE A 433 6.40 -20.07 8.94
N LYS A 434 6.57 -20.37 7.64
CA LYS A 434 7.57 -21.37 7.19
C LYS A 434 8.94 -20.75 6.98
N CYS A 435 9.00 -19.46 6.71
CA CYS A 435 10.22 -18.70 6.53
C CYS A 435 10.01 -17.21 6.86
N ALA A 436 11.10 -16.45 6.96
CA ALA A 436 11.05 -15.01 7.18
C ALA A 436 10.25 -14.27 6.10
N GLN A 437 10.20 -14.82 4.88
CA GLN A 437 9.45 -14.22 3.79
C GLN A 437 7.94 -14.29 4.01
N ASP A 438 7.43 -15.41 4.52
CA ASP A 438 6.02 -15.58 4.89
C ASP A 438 5.62 -14.60 6.00
N ALA A 439 6.49 -14.42 6.99
CA ALA A 439 6.28 -13.49 8.09
C ALA A 439 6.24 -12.03 7.59
N PHE A 440 7.16 -11.66 6.69
CA PHE A 440 7.12 -10.36 6.01
C PHE A 440 5.81 -10.17 5.24
N ASP A 441 5.40 -11.13 4.41
CA ASP A 441 4.16 -11.04 3.62
C ASP A 441 2.95 -10.84 4.52
N TRP A 442 2.91 -11.56 5.63
CA TRP A 442 1.86 -11.44 6.61
C TRP A 442 1.85 -10.06 7.29
N LEU A 443 3.00 -9.53 7.72
CA LEU A 443 3.10 -8.20 8.33
C LEU A 443 2.63 -7.08 7.39
N VAL A 444 3.03 -7.15 6.12
CA VAL A 444 2.57 -6.22 5.08
C VAL A 444 1.04 -6.35 4.90
N SER A 445 0.51 -7.58 4.85
CA SER A 445 -0.94 -7.78 4.72
C SER A 445 -1.73 -7.20 5.89
N VAL A 446 -1.22 -7.36 7.12
CA VAL A 446 -1.80 -6.80 8.34
C VAL A 446 -1.82 -5.28 8.27
N GLU A 447 -0.71 -4.66 7.84
CA GLU A 447 -0.62 -3.21 7.70
C GLU A 447 -1.57 -2.67 6.65
N LEU A 448 -1.66 -3.35 5.50
CA LEU A 448 -2.58 -2.97 4.43
C LEU A 448 -4.04 -3.02 4.88
N VAL A 449 -4.43 -4.04 5.66
CA VAL A 449 -5.77 -4.10 6.25
C VAL A 449 -6.00 -2.93 7.20
N ARG A 450 -5.05 -2.65 8.09
CA ARG A 450 -5.16 -1.53 9.03
C ARG A 450 -5.30 -0.19 8.31
N ALA A 451 -4.38 0.10 7.38
CA ALA A 451 -4.29 1.37 6.69
C ALA A 451 -5.56 1.64 5.87
N GLU A 452 -6.07 0.63 5.16
CA GLU A 452 -7.33 0.72 4.42
C GLU A 452 -8.53 1.03 5.33
N GLN A 453 -8.64 0.37 6.49
CA GLN A 453 -9.75 0.62 7.40
C GLN A 453 -9.70 2.03 8.00
N VAL A 454 -8.50 2.50 8.38
CA VAL A 454 -8.33 3.87 8.89
C VAL A 454 -8.64 4.88 7.79
N ALA A 455 -8.10 4.70 6.59
CA ALA A 455 -8.37 5.57 5.45
C ALA A 455 -9.86 5.63 5.10
N ALA A 456 -10.54 4.48 5.06
CA ALA A 456 -11.98 4.42 4.80
C ALA A 456 -12.79 5.18 5.86
N VAL A 457 -12.46 5.02 7.15
CA VAL A 457 -13.12 5.77 8.22
C VAL A 457 -12.85 7.26 8.07
N GLN A 458 -11.60 7.66 7.84
CA GLN A 458 -11.25 9.07 7.68
C GLN A 458 -11.98 9.72 6.49
N LEU A 459 -11.97 9.08 5.32
CA LEU A 459 -12.64 9.56 4.11
C LEU A 459 -14.16 9.68 4.29
N ASN A 460 -14.79 8.74 5.01
CA ASN A 460 -16.22 8.77 5.27
C ASN A 460 -16.64 9.78 6.36
N THR A 461 -15.69 10.20 7.19
CA THR A 461 -15.96 11.10 8.32
C THR A 461 -15.41 12.49 8.13
N ILE A 462 -14.64 12.74 7.06
CA ILE A 462 -14.01 14.04 6.85
C ILE A 462 -15.05 15.15 6.78
N ARG A 463 -14.86 16.18 7.60
CA ARG A 463 -15.73 17.36 7.67
C ARG A 463 -14.87 18.60 7.81
N SER A 464 -15.29 19.68 7.13
CA SER A 464 -14.67 21.00 7.22
C SER A 464 -14.99 21.73 8.53
N GLU A 465 -16.04 21.29 9.25
CA GLU A 465 -16.41 21.87 10.53
C GLU A 465 -15.93 20.96 11.67
N ALA A 466 -14.83 21.36 12.29
CA ALA A 466 -14.47 20.93 13.63
C ALA A 466 -15.60 21.39 14.57
N THR A 467 -16.59 20.55 14.82
CA THR A 467 -17.68 20.86 15.75
C THR A 467 -17.13 20.96 17.17
N LYS A 468 -16.46 22.06 17.57
CA LYS A 468 -16.12 22.47 18.96
C LYS A 468 -15.60 21.36 19.92
N LYS A 469 -15.14 20.23 19.42
CA LYS A 469 -14.74 19.07 20.22
C LYS A 469 -13.25 19.17 20.49
N GLU A 470 -12.88 18.96 21.74
CA GLU A 470 -11.49 18.84 22.16
C GLU A 470 -10.82 17.69 21.40
N GLN A 471 -9.74 17.99 20.68
CA GLN A 471 -8.94 16.98 19.98
C GLN A 471 -7.91 16.41 20.96
N LEU A 472 -8.25 15.30 21.62
CA LEU A 472 -7.43 14.65 22.65
C LEU A 472 -6.01 14.33 22.18
N ILE A 473 -5.81 14.18 20.87
CA ILE A 473 -4.51 13.91 20.26
C ILE A 473 -3.46 15.00 20.55
N HIS A 474 -3.87 16.25 20.81
CA HIS A 474 -2.92 17.32 21.16
C HIS A 474 -2.18 17.04 22.48
N ARG A 475 -2.74 16.21 23.36
CA ARG A 475 -2.06 15.70 24.55
C ARG A 475 -0.75 14.97 24.23
N PHE A 476 -0.66 14.34 23.07
CA PHE A 476 0.55 13.64 22.61
C PHE A 476 1.54 14.50 21.84
N TYR A 477 1.10 15.67 21.36
CA TYR A 477 1.89 16.49 20.47
C TYR A 477 2.17 17.85 21.10
N TYR A 478 1.15 18.71 21.19
CA TYR A 478 1.28 20.05 21.73
C TYR A 478 1.62 20.05 23.22
N ASP A 479 0.85 19.36 24.06
CA ASP A 479 1.03 19.41 25.52
C ASP A 479 2.37 18.83 25.97
N ARG A 480 2.96 17.93 25.18
CA ARG A 480 4.29 17.37 25.47
C ARG A 480 5.42 18.36 25.21
N LEU A 481 5.24 19.25 24.24
CA LEU A 481 6.19 20.30 23.87
C LEU A 481 5.99 21.54 24.72
N HIS A 482 4.75 21.86 25.05
CA HIS A 482 4.39 23.06 25.78
C HIS A 482 5.10 23.11 27.14
N LEU A 483 5.81 24.21 27.39
CA LEU A 483 6.58 24.43 28.61
C LEU A 483 7.60 23.32 28.93
N ASP A 484 8.12 22.64 27.91
CA ASP A 484 9.06 21.52 28.03
C ASP A 484 8.52 20.34 28.86
N GLY A 485 7.19 20.23 29.03
CA GLY A 485 6.55 19.43 30.07
C GLY A 485 7.00 17.96 30.11
N ARG A 486 6.86 17.23 29.00
CA ARG A 486 7.20 15.78 28.97
C ARG A 486 8.71 15.54 29.01
N ALA A 487 9.49 16.46 28.43
CA ALA A 487 10.94 16.35 28.43
C ALA A 487 11.50 16.54 29.86
N LEU A 488 11.02 17.53 30.60
CA LEU A 488 11.37 17.74 32.00
C LEU A 488 10.87 16.61 32.91
N GLU A 489 9.70 16.02 32.61
CA GLU A 489 9.20 14.84 33.33
C GLU A 489 10.17 13.64 33.21
N PHE A 490 10.70 13.39 32.01
CA PHE A 490 11.55 12.23 31.74
C PHE A 490 13.03 12.46 32.06
N TYR A 491 13.58 13.61 31.68
CA TYR A 491 15.02 13.90 31.80
C TYR A 491 15.35 14.76 33.03
N GLY A 492 14.35 15.34 33.70
CA GLY A 492 14.56 16.29 34.79
C GLY A 492 15.12 17.62 34.30
N ILE A 493 15.67 18.42 35.23
CA ILE A 493 16.28 19.73 34.95
C ILE A 493 17.77 19.64 34.58
N THR A 494 18.37 18.46 34.73
CA THR A 494 19.78 18.18 34.48
C THR A 494 19.92 17.18 33.35
N VAL A 495 20.88 17.40 32.46
CA VAL A 495 21.18 16.46 31.37
C VAL A 495 21.76 15.17 31.97
N PRO A 496 21.35 13.96 31.52
CA PRO A 496 21.95 12.71 31.96
C PRO A 496 23.48 12.70 31.78
N GLU A 497 24.20 12.02 32.68
CA GLU A 497 25.67 12.05 32.73
C GLU A 497 26.34 11.64 31.40
N PHE A 498 25.73 10.71 30.66
CA PHE A 498 26.24 10.23 29.38
C PHE A 498 26.16 11.25 28.23
N PHE A 499 25.38 12.34 28.40
CA PHE A 499 25.28 13.44 27.45
C PHE A 499 26.05 14.69 27.90
N GLN A 500 26.86 14.57 28.96
CA GLN A 500 27.66 15.68 29.47
C GLN A 500 28.93 15.90 28.64
N THR A 501 29.45 17.12 28.71
CA THR A 501 30.77 17.42 28.13
C THR A 501 31.87 16.89 29.06
N GLU A 502 33.06 16.62 28.53
CA GLU A 502 34.21 16.18 29.33
C GLU A 502 34.66 17.22 30.36
N MET A 503 34.32 18.51 30.16
CA MET A 503 34.82 19.61 30.98
C MET A 503 33.80 20.15 31.99
N ARG A 504 32.50 20.05 31.70
CA ARG A 504 31.45 20.69 32.51
C ARG A 504 30.09 20.01 32.35
N GLN A 505 29.32 20.06 33.44
CA GLN A 505 27.89 19.72 33.42
C GLN A 505 27.04 20.83 32.80
N LEU A 506 26.28 20.49 31.77
CA LEU A 506 25.27 21.32 31.13
C LEU A 506 23.92 21.15 31.82
N SER A 507 23.21 22.26 32.01
CA SER A 507 21.79 22.25 32.34
C SER A 507 20.94 21.79 31.16
N PHE A 508 19.72 21.31 31.41
CA PHE A 508 18.80 20.90 30.34
C PHE A 508 18.60 22.01 29.30
N LYS A 509 18.43 23.25 29.78
CA LYS A 509 18.24 24.43 28.93
C LYS A 509 19.46 24.71 28.06
N GLU A 510 20.67 24.59 28.61
CA GLU A 510 21.92 24.79 27.85
C GLU A 510 22.04 23.75 26.75
N PHE A 511 21.88 22.46 27.07
CA PHE A 511 21.95 21.37 26.10
C PHE A 511 20.94 21.52 24.96
N MET A 512 19.67 21.81 25.28
CA MET A 512 18.62 22.00 24.27
C MET A 512 18.85 23.25 23.39
N SER A 513 19.68 24.19 23.85
CA SER A 513 20.04 25.40 23.11
C SER A 513 21.27 25.24 22.22
N LEU A 514 22.04 24.14 22.38
CA LEU A 514 23.22 23.90 21.56
C LEU A 514 22.82 23.65 20.08
N PRO A 515 23.55 24.23 19.12
CA PRO A 515 23.46 23.85 17.72
C PRO A 515 23.67 22.35 17.49
N LEU A 516 23.05 21.82 16.44
CA LEU A 516 23.19 20.43 16.04
C LEU A 516 24.15 20.32 14.85
N VAL A 517 25.04 19.33 14.87
CA VAL A 517 25.86 18.97 13.72
C VAL A 517 25.58 17.52 13.36
N ILE A 518 24.76 17.26 12.34
CA ILE A 518 24.36 15.91 11.94
C ILE A 518 25.05 15.52 10.63
N ASN A 519 25.86 14.46 10.64
CA ASN A 519 26.62 13.97 9.48
C ASN A 519 27.42 15.10 8.79
N GLY A 520 28.04 15.98 9.60
CA GLY A 520 28.80 17.14 9.13
C GLY A 520 27.97 18.34 8.68
N ARG A 521 26.64 18.30 8.80
CA ARG A 521 25.75 19.43 8.49
C ARG A 521 25.34 20.18 9.74
N GLU A 522 25.55 21.48 9.74
CA GLU A 522 25.08 22.38 10.78
C GLU A 522 23.56 22.58 10.67
N LEU A 523 22.88 22.45 11.79
CA LEU A 523 21.44 22.60 11.97
C LEU A 523 21.19 23.44 13.23
N ASP A 524 19.99 24.00 13.33
CA ASP A 524 19.56 24.74 14.51
C ASP A 524 19.46 23.84 15.75
N SER A 525 19.29 24.47 16.92
CA SER A 525 19.18 23.76 18.19
C SER A 525 17.91 22.93 18.32
N LEU A 526 17.89 21.98 19.26
CA LEU A 526 16.68 21.22 19.57
C LEU A 526 15.52 22.14 19.96
N TYR A 527 15.79 23.20 20.74
CA TYR A 527 14.76 24.17 21.10
C TYR A 527 14.16 24.89 19.90
N HIS A 528 14.97 25.21 18.88
CA HIS A 528 14.45 25.79 17.66
C HIS A 528 13.37 24.90 17.03
N TYR A 529 13.67 23.62 16.81
CA TYR A 529 12.72 22.67 16.24
C TYR A 529 11.52 22.39 17.16
N CYS A 530 11.72 22.27 18.47
CA CYS A 530 10.63 22.11 19.43
C CYS A 530 9.66 23.30 19.42
N ARG A 531 10.17 24.54 19.33
CA ARG A 531 9.34 25.76 19.26
C ARG A 531 8.60 25.89 17.95
N GLN A 532 9.24 25.54 16.83
CA GLN A 532 8.55 25.46 15.54
C GLN A 532 7.41 24.44 15.58
N ALA A 533 7.68 23.24 16.09
CA ALA A 533 6.67 22.20 16.23
C ALA A 533 5.54 22.62 17.18
N GLU A 534 5.84 23.26 18.32
CA GLU A 534 4.84 23.80 19.26
C GLU A 534 3.92 24.83 18.57
N ALA A 535 4.49 25.74 17.76
CA ALA A 535 3.71 26.72 17.02
C ALA A 535 2.78 26.09 15.96
N ILE A 536 3.27 25.08 15.23
CA ILE A 536 2.50 24.35 14.21
C ILE A 536 1.46 23.44 14.87
N LEU A 537 1.73 22.87 16.05
CA LEU A 537 0.83 21.93 16.71
C LEU A 537 -0.14 22.61 17.67
N ASN A 538 -0.06 23.94 17.81
CA ASN A 538 -0.92 24.71 18.68
C ASN A 538 -2.40 24.51 18.30
N PRO A 539 -3.23 23.94 19.19
CA PRO A 539 -4.65 23.70 18.91
C PRO A 539 -5.45 24.98 18.63
N ARG A 540 -4.91 26.15 19.01
CA ARG A 540 -5.50 27.46 18.74
C ARG A 540 -4.93 28.14 17.49
N GLY A 541 -4.02 27.49 16.77
CA GLY A 541 -3.47 27.98 15.51
C GLY A 541 -4.53 28.00 14.41
N LEU A 542 -4.62 29.09 13.64
CA LEU A 542 -5.62 29.26 12.58
C LEU A 542 -5.58 28.13 11.54
N HIS A 543 -4.38 27.62 11.26
CA HIS A 543 -4.17 26.57 10.27
C HIS A 543 -4.74 25.20 10.71
N LEU A 544 -4.75 24.90 12.02
CA LEU A 544 -5.40 23.70 12.55
C LEU A 544 -6.90 23.88 12.78
N ILE A 545 -7.32 25.07 13.26
CA ILE A 545 -8.75 25.39 13.43
C ILE A 545 -9.51 25.30 12.11
N ASN A 546 -8.90 25.76 11.02
CA ASN A 546 -9.52 25.77 9.69
C ASN A 546 -9.27 24.48 8.90
N SER A 547 -8.59 23.49 9.49
CA SER A 547 -8.32 22.21 8.84
C SER A 547 -9.50 21.25 8.99
N SER A 548 -9.66 20.38 8.00
CA SER A 548 -10.64 19.30 8.06
C SER A 548 -10.24 18.28 9.12
N VAL A 549 -11.21 17.86 9.90
CA VAL A 549 -11.06 16.79 10.90
C VAL A 549 -11.77 15.53 10.43
N ALA A 550 -11.27 14.38 10.87
CA ALA A 550 -11.90 13.09 10.66
C ALA A 550 -11.78 12.23 11.92
N VAL A 551 -12.52 11.13 11.96
CA VAL A 551 -12.36 10.13 13.02
C VAL A 551 -11.09 9.33 12.76
N GLY A 552 -10.19 9.36 13.73
CA GLY A 552 -8.89 8.72 13.67
C GLY A 552 -8.56 7.92 14.93
N LEU A 553 -7.52 7.10 14.85
CA LEU A 553 -7.05 6.28 15.98
C LEU A 553 -6.14 7.05 16.95
N GLY A 554 -5.54 8.14 16.48
CA GLY A 554 -4.53 8.95 17.15
C GLY A 554 -3.18 8.26 17.27
N ASP A 555 -3.17 7.05 17.83
CA ASP A 555 -1.95 6.30 18.14
C ASP A 555 -1.97 4.89 17.56
N GLY A 556 -2.39 4.77 16.30
CA GLY A 556 -2.53 3.48 15.61
C GLY A 556 -1.19 2.90 15.13
N HIS A 557 -0.14 2.84 15.96
CA HIS A 557 1.14 2.20 15.63
C HIS A 557 1.14 0.70 15.99
N GLY A 558 2.16 -0.06 15.58
CA GLY A 558 2.23 -1.51 15.80
C GLY A 558 2.19 -1.96 17.26
N GLY A 559 2.46 -1.06 18.21
CA GLY A 559 2.27 -1.31 19.65
C GLY A 559 0.79 -1.36 20.05
N ASN A 560 -0.08 -0.68 19.30
CA ASN A 560 -1.51 -0.60 19.57
C ASN A 560 -2.35 -1.46 18.61
N VAL A 561 -1.73 -2.49 18.04
CA VAL A 561 -2.38 -3.48 17.17
C VAL A 561 -2.05 -4.86 17.65
N MET A 562 -3.07 -5.63 18.00
CA MET A 562 -2.96 -7.05 18.26
C MET A 562 -3.35 -7.84 17.02
N ALA A 563 -2.62 -8.91 16.72
CA ALA A 563 -2.90 -9.79 15.59
C ALA A 563 -2.78 -11.26 16.02
N THR A 564 -3.65 -12.11 15.46
CA THR A 564 -3.51 -13.56 15.61
C THR A 564 -2.63 -14.09 14.49
N LEU A 565 -1.59 -14.85 14.85
CA LEU A 565 -0.66 -15.42 13.88
C LEU A 565 -1.41 -16.28 12.84
N GLY A 566 -1.09 -16.09 11.56
CA GLY A 566 -1.69 -16.86 10.46
C GLY A 566 -2.97 -16.30 9.85
N GLY A 567 -3.49 -15.15 10.31
CA GLY A 567 -4.61 -14.44 9.67
C GLY A 567 -4.44 -12.91 9.71
N PRO A 568 -5.09 -12.16 8.81
CA PRO A 568 -5.04 -10.68 8.81
C PRO A 568 -6.00 -10.06 9.84
N ALA A 569 -6.63 -10.88 10.69
CA ALA A 569 -7.55 -10.40 11.71
C ALA A 569 -6.78 -9.62 12.77
N ILE A 570 -7.06 -8.33 12.85
CA ILE A 570 -6.48 -7.42 13.84
C ILE A 570 -7.49 -6.98 14.88
N ARG A 571 -6.96 -6.59 16.05
CA ARG A 571 -7.67 -5.86 17.09
C ARG A 571 -6.86 -4.61 17.42
N LEU A 572 -7.49 -3.45 17.24
CA LEU A 572 -6.98 -2.18 17.70
C LEU A 572 -7.16 -2.09 19.20
N VAL A 573 -6.19 -1.48 19.87
CA VAL A 573 -6.19 -1.27 21.32
C VAL A 573 -5.73 0.16 21.64
N ASP A 574 -5.87 0.56 22.89
CA ASP A 574 -5.49 1.88 23.41
C ASP A 574 -6.08 3.08 22.65
N TYR A 575 -7.34 3.38 22.96
CA TYR A 575 -8.09 4.44 22.26
C TYR A 575 -7.98 5.80 22.94
N GLU A 576 -7.05 6.01 23.88
CA GLU A 576 -7.05 7.15 24.80
C GLU A 576 -6.98 8.54 24.14
N VAL A 577 -6.49 8.60 22.89
CA VAL A 577 -6.43 9.82 22.07
C VAL A 577 -7.20 9.70 20.76
N ALA A 578 -7.92 8.59 20.55
CA ALA A 578 -8.71 8.40 19.36
C ALA A 578 -9.93 9.34 19.37
N GLY A 579 -10.42 9.70 18.19
CA GLY A 579 -11.52 10.64 18.08
C GLY A 579 -11.43 11.54 16.86
N TRP A 580 -11.97 12.75 16.99
CA TRP A 580 -11.99 13.73 15.92
C TRP A 580 -10.72 14.59 15.97
N HIS A 581 -9.90 14.51 14.93
CA HIS A 581 -8.71 15.35 14.81
C HIS A 581 -8.25 15.48 13.36
N ASN A 582 -7.24 16.32 13.14
CA ASN A 582 -6.60 16.42 11.84
C ASN A 582 -5.93 15.08 11.46
N PRO A 583 -6.29 14.44 10.34
CA PRO A 583 -5.74 13.17 9.88
C PRO A 583 -4.20 13.12 9.77
N VAL A 584 -3.54 14.26 9.56
CA VAL A 584 -2.07 14.34 9.53
C VAL A 584 -1.46 13.90 10.87
N LEU A 585 -2.15 14.17 11.98
CA LEU A 585 -1.68 13.80 13.31
C LEU A 585 -1.78 12.29 13.57
N ASP A 586 -2.60 11.54 12.82
CA ASP A 586 -2.63 10.08 12.87
C ASP A 586 -1.37 9.43 12.29
N LEU A 587 -0.58 10.16 11.49
CA LEU A 587 0.60 9.59 10.83
C LEU A 587 1.87 9.68 11.66
N ALA A 588 2.06 10.76 12.42
CA ALA A 588 3.39 11.08 12.95
C ALA A 588 3.93 9.96 13.87
N LYS A 589 3.11 9.46 14.80
CA LYS A 589 3.51 8.38 15.70
C LYS A 589 3.64 7.03 15.00
N PRO A 590 2.66 6.57 14.20
CA PRO A 590 2.81 5.31 13.45
C PRO A 590 3.96 5.32 12.47
N LEU A 591 4.23 6.43 11.78
CA LEU A 591 5.40 6.54 10.91
C LEU A 591 6.68 6.40 11.75
N TYR A 592 6.82 7.17 12.83
CA TYR A 592 8.00 7.07 13.69
C TYR A 592 8.19 5.65 14.24
N ASN A 593 7.18 5.09 14.90
CA ASN A 593 7.28 3.79 15.58
C ASN A 593 7.41 2.61 14.61
N ASP A 594 6.69 2.61 13.48
CA ASP A 594 6.67 1.45 12.59
C ASP A 594 7.72 1.52 11.49
N ALA A 595 8.05 2.71 10.97
CA ALA A 595 9.04 2.93 9.90
C ALA A 595 10.46 3.03 10.42
N PHE A 596 10.68 3.54 11.64
CA PHE A 596 12.00 3.59 12.26
C PHE A 596 12.18 2.48 13.30
N PHE A 597 11.38 1.41 13.19
CA PHE A 597 11.31 0.33 14.17
C PHE A 597 12.67 -0.30 14.48
N THR A 598 13.45 -0.64 13.45
CA THR A 598 14.79 -1.24 13.62
C THR A 598 15.73 -0.34 14.42
N ILE A 599 15.58 0.98 14.29
CA ILE A 599 16.39 1.97 15.01
C ILE A 599 15.86 2.15 16.45
N LEU A 600 14.54 2.25 16.61
CA LEU A 600 13.91 2.51 17.91
C LEU A 600 14.03 1.35 18.90
N TYR A 601 14.04 0.13 18.39
CA TYR A 601 14.06 -1.10 19.19
C TYR A 601 15.39 -1.86 18.99
N SER A 602 16.44 -1.17 18.55
CA SER A 602 17.74 -1.79 18.23
C SER A 602 18.40 -2.48 19.44
N ASP A 603 18.19 -1.91 20.62
CA ASP A 603 18.64 -2.44 21.91
C ASP A 603 17.97 -3.76 22.26
N LEU A 604 16.69 -3.89 21.89
CA LEU A 604 15.90 -5.10 22.08
C LEU A 604 16.14 -6.16 21.01
N MET A 605 16.74 -5.82 19.86
CA MET A 605 16.96 -6.72 18.72
C MET A 605 18.35 -7.34 18.66
N ASP A 606 19.17 -7.22 19.71
CA ASP A 606 20.59 -7.66 19.74
C ASP A 606 21.49 -7.00 18.67
N LEU A 607 20.98 -5.96 17.99
CA LEU A 607 21.71 -5.11 17.03
C LEU A 607 22.72 -4.17 17.73
N CYS A 608 22.61 -4.03 19.06
CA CYS A 608 23.50 -3.20 19.87
C CYS A 608 24.99 -3.53 19.69
N ASN A 609 25.36 -4.78 19.43
CA ASN A 609 26.76 -5.13 19.20
C ASN A 609 27.36 -4.50 17.92
N ALA A 610 26.52 -4.09 16.95
CA ALA A 610 26.95 -3.36 15.76
C ALA A 610 26.93 -1.84 15.97
N MET A 611 25.97 -1.29 16.70
CA MET A 611 25.80 0.18 16.79
C MET A 611 26.72 0.87 17.81
N THR A 612 27.18 0.19 18.85
CA THR A 612 28.04 0.78 19.90
C THR A 612 29.51 0.38 19.80
N ALA A 613 29.89 -0.45 18.83
CA ALA A 613 31.29 -0.84 18.67
C ALA A 613 32.04 0.27 17.91
N CYS A 614 32.98 0.93 18.60
CA CYS A 614 34.07 1.70 17.99
C CYS A 614 35.02 0.80 17.13
N GLY A 615 34.48 -0.15 16.37
CA GLY A 615 35.24 -1.14 15.60
C GLY A 615 34.45 -2.31 15.02
N GLY A 616 33.12 -2.22 14.81
CA GLY A 616 32.32 -3.32 14.24
C GLY A 616 31.39 -2.85 13.12
N ASP A 617 31.64 -3.33 11.90
CA ASP A 617 30.91 -3.10 10.63
C ASP A 617 30.66 -1.63 10.24
N GLU A 618 31.47 -1.10 9.30
CA GLU A 618 31.37 0.28 8.77
C GLU A 618 30.02 0.63 8.11
N ARG A 619 29.11 -0.33 7.97
CA ARG A 619 27.84 -0.17 7.25
C ARG A 619 26.71 0.44 8.09
N GLN A 620 26.68 0.24 9.41
CA GLN A 620 25.68 0.85 10.29
C GLN A 620 26.29 1.32 11.63
N TYR A 621 26.12 2.59 11.98
CA TYR A 621 26.65 3.16 13.22
C TYR A 621 25.85 4.39 13.66
N VAL A 622 25.90 4.72 14.95
CA VAL A 622 25.51 6.02 15.51
C VAL A 622 26.60 6.45 16.48
N ARG A 623 27.21 7.60 16.23
CA ARG A 623 28.22 8.23 17.07
C ARG A 623 27.69 9.59 17.46
N TYR A 624 27.98 10.01 18.69
CA TYR A 624 27.66 11.35 19.11
C TYR A 624 28.79 11.91 19.97
N ARG A 625 28.88 13.23 20.00
CA ARG A 625 29.77 14.00 20.87
C ARG A 625 29.05 15.28 21.25
N VAL A 626 29.01 15.57 22.54
CA VAL A 626 28.50 16.85 23.06
C VAL A 626 29.70 17.70 23.47
N THR A 627 29.86 18.87 22.85
CA THR A 627 30.86 19.88 23.24
C THR A 627 30.14 21.07 23.88
N GLU A 628 30.90 22.07 24.34
CA GLU A 628 30.31 23.31 24.82
C GLU A 628 29.71 24.15 23.68
N GLU A 629 30.09 23.90 22.42
CA GLU A 629 29.59 24.65 21.26
C GLU A 629 28.49 23.94 20.48
N ALA A 630 28.41 22.60 20.49
CA ALA A 630 27.44 21.86 19.66
C ALA A 630 27.19 20.43 20.15
N ILE A 631 26.06 19.86 19.69
CA ILE A 631 25.81 18.42 19.73
C ILE A 631 26.10 17.86 18.34
N ALA A 632 27.19 17.12 18.20
CA ALA A 632 27.55 16.44 16.97
C ALA A 632 27.03 15.00 16.98
N VAL A 633 26.31 14.60 15.93
CA VAL A 633 25.84 13.24 15.71
C VAL A 633 26.28 12.79 14.32
N ASP A 634 26.95 11.65 14.24
CA ASP A 634 27.38 11.04 12.98
C ASP A 634 26.82 9.62 12.92
N PHE A 635 26.01 9.32 11.91
CA PHE A 635 25.36 8.03 11.79
C PHE A 635 25.21 7.55 10.35
N SER A 636 25.27 6.24 10.20
CA SER A 636 24.82 5.50 9.02
C SER A 636 23.80 4.48 9.49
N LEU A 637 22.52 4.65 9.14
CA LEU A 637 21.45 3.73 9.52
C LEU A 637 20.76 3.23 8.25
N GLN A 638 20.58 1.91 8.13
CA GLN A 638 19.79 1.35 7.04
C GLN A 638 18.47 0.81 7.57
N LEU A 639 17.38 1.36 7.06
CA LEU A 639 16.04 0.84 7.34
C LEU A 639 15.80 -0.47 6.57
N SER A 640 15.15 -1.42 7.24
CA SER A 640 14.86 -2.71 6.63
C SER A 640 13.91 -2.55 5.42
N LEU A 641 13.80 -3.59 4.57
CA LEU A 641 12.79 -3.59 3.51
C LEU A 641 11.37 -3.46 4.09
N LEU A 642 11.12 -4.07 5.26
CA LEU A 642 9.83 -4.02 5.92
C LEU A 642 9.52 -2.62 6.43
N ASP A 643 10.49 -1.98 7.11
CA ASP A 643 10.37 -0.60 7.60
C ASP A 643 9.98 0.36 6.49
N ARG A 644 10.71 0.32 5.37
CA ARG A 644 10.41 1.10 4.17
C ARG A 644 9.02 0.78 3.63
N THR A 645 8.66 -0.50 3.59
CA THR A 645 7.34 -0.94 3.12
C THR A 645 6.20 -0.41 3.98
N LEU A 646 6.29 -0.52 5.30
CA LEU A 646 5.26 -0.04 6.22
C LEU A 646 5.09 1.48 6.11
N ALA A 647 6.22 2.18 5.96
CA ALA A 647 6.22 3.61 5.72
C ALA A 647 5.54 3.96 4.39
N TYR A 648 5.76 3.20 3.32
CA TYR A 648 5.05 3.35 2.06
C TYR A 648 3.55 3.10 2.21
N ILE A 649 3.14 2.03 2.88
CA ILE A 649 1.70 1.73 3.08
C ILE A 649 1.01 2.89 3.81
N LYS A 650 1.60 3.40 4.89
CA LYS A 650 1.03 4.53 5.63
C LYS A 650 0.90 5.78 4.76
N LEU A 651 1.92 6.04 3.97
CA LEU A 651 1.96 7.17 3.05
C LEU A 651 1.27 6.93 1.72
N GLU A 652 0.73 5.75 1.44
CA GLU A 652 -0.09 5.50 0.26
C GLU A 652 -1.57 5.65 0.62
N TYR A 653 -1.95 5.17 1.81
CA TYR A 653 -3.36 5.11 2.22
C TYR A 653 -3.85 6.35 2.98
N MET A 654 -2.95 7.11 3.61
CA MET A 654 -3.34 8.34 4.34
C MET A 654 -3.25 9.68 3.56
N PRO A 655 -2.53 9.84 2.43
CA PRO A 655 -2.44 11.12 1.73
C PRO A 655 -3.73 11.63 1.09
N ASP A 656 -4.72 10.79 0.82
CA ASP A 656 -6.01 11.29 0.32
C ASP A 656 -6.65 12.28 1.30
N THR A 657 -6.38 12.11 2.59
CA THR A 657 -6.73 13.06 3.65
C THR A 657 -5.74 14.22 3.80
N PHE A 658 -4.49 14.08 3.32
CA PHE A 658 -3.48 15.16 3.27
C PHE A 658 -3.79 16.22 2.22
N PHE A 659 -4.17 15.81 1.01
CA PHE A 659 -4.43 16.73 -0.10
C PHE A 659 -5.68 17.59 0.13
N LEU A 660 -6.58 17.16 1.02
CA LEU A 660 -7.72 17.95 1.51
C LEU A 660 -7.33 19.03 2.55
N ASN A 661 -6.13 18.93 3.16
CA ASN A 661 -5.63 19.81 4.21
C ASN A 661 -4.36 20.60 3.77
N ALA A 662 -4.35 21.01 2.49
CA ALA A 662 -3.19 21.40 1.70
C ALA A 662 -2.18 22.36 2.35
N ALA A 663 -2.55 23.26 3.27
CA ALA A 663 -1.58 24.17 3.88
C ALA A 663 -0.72 23.50 4.97
N VAL A 664 -1.34 22.74 5.89
CA VAL A 664 -0.65 22.11 7.03
C VAL A 664 0.01 20.81 6.61
N GLY A 665 -0.69 20.03 5.80
CA GLY A 665 -0.17 18.77 5.26
C GLY A 665 1.08 18.99 4.42
N VAL A 666 1.12 20.02 3.57
CA VAL A 666 2.29 20.30 2.71
C VAL A 666 3.49 20.77 3.52
N LEU A 667 3.31 21.64 4.52
CA LEU A 667 4.42 22.10 5.35
C LEU A 667 5.01 20.96 6.18
N LEU A 668 4.18 20.25 6.96
CA LEU A 668 4.63 19.14 7.79
C LEU A 668 5.25 18.00 6.95
N PHE A 669 4.69 17.70 5.78
CA PHE A 669 5.21 16.67 4.91
C PHE A 669 6.50 17.10 4.20
N SER A 670 6.58 18.35 3.72
CA SER A 670 7.80 18.88 3.08
C SER A 670 8.96 18.93 4.05
N ASP A 671 8.72 19.36 5.28
CA ASP A 671 9.74 19.39 6.33
C ASP A 671 10.14 17.98 6.74
N MET A 672 9.17 17.09 7.00
CA MET A 672 9.44 15.69 7.32
C MET A 672 10.21 14.99 6.19
N LYS A 673 9.79 15.16 4.94
CA LYS A 673 10.49 14.62 3.76
C LYS A 673 11.88 15.20 3.63
N GLY A 674 12.03 16.53 3.75
CA GLY A 674 13.32 17.19 3.68
C GLY A 674 14.29 16.67 4.74
N THR A 675 13.84 16.52 5.98
CA THR A 675 14.61 15.92 7.07
C THR A 675 14.93 14.46 6.80
N ILE A 676 13.97 13.65 6.36
CA ILE A 676 14.18 12.23 6.09
C ILE A 676 15.18 12.02 4.93
N ASP A 677 15.02 12.75 3.83
CA ASP A 677 15.92 12.73 2.68
C ASP A 677 17.35 13.16 3.09
N LEU A 678 17.45 14.21 3.89
CA LEU A 678 18.71 14.78 4.37
C LEU A 678 19.44 13.88 5.36
N SER A 679 18.71 13.23 6.26
CA SER A 679 19.26 12.47 7.39
C SER A 679 19.43 10.99 7.10
N PHE A 680 18.54 10.38 6.31
CA PHE A 680 18.55 8.94 6.03
C PHE A 680 18.92 8.60 4.58
N GLY A 681 19.27 9.60 3.76
CA GLY A 681 19.61 9.40 2.35
C GLY A 681 18.45 8.87 1.52
N TRP A 682 17.21 9.14 1.96
CA TRP A 682 15.97 8.71 1.33
C TRP A 682 15.62 9.51 0.07
N THR A 683 16.61 9.77 -0.79
CA THR A 683 16.36 10.39 -2.10
C THR A 683 15.20 9.67 -2.81
N ASN A 684 14.10 10.39 -3.05
CA ASN A 684 12.87 9.96 -3.73
C ASN A 684 11.77 9.28 -2.88
N TRP A 685 11.60 9.73 -1.64
CA TRP A 685 10.42 9.42 -0.82
C TRP A 685 9.21 10.32 -1.14
N PRO A 686 7.96 9.83 -1.29
CA PRO A 686 7.53 8.64 -2.00
C PRO A 686 7.48 8.86 -3.52
N ILE A 687 7.62 7.73 -4.19
CA ILE A 687 7.42 7.48 -5.62
C ILE A 687 6.14 8.18 -6.08
N ASN A 688 6.23 9.17 -6.96
CA ASN A 688 5.07 9.46 -7.78
C ASN A 688 4.82 8.16 -8.57
N ALA A 689 3.66 7.54 -8.41
CA ALA A 689 3.15 6.60 -9.39
C ALA A 689 3.09 7.36 -10.74
N GLY A 690 4.18 7.33 -11.50
CA GLY A 690 4.35 8.03 -12.77
C GLY A 690 3.69 9.39 -12.85
N SER A 691 4.42 10.47 -12.53
CA SER A 691 4.16 11.71 -13.26
C SER A 691 4.55 11.45 -14.72
N SER A 692 3.64 10.86 -15.51
CA SER A 692 3.71 10.98 -16.95
C SER A 692 3.66 12.47 -17.25
N GLU A 693 4.70 12.94 -17.93
CA GLU A 693 4.67 14.25 -18.58
C GLU A 693 3.45 14.28 -19.50
N GLY A 694 2.40 14.95 -19.03
CA GLY A 694 1.10 14.93 -19.70
C GLY A 694 0.01 15.61 -18.89
N GLY A 695 0.28 16.83 -18.38
CA GLY A 695 -0.75 17.72 -17.85
C GLY A 695 -0.91 17.76 -16.33
N ARG A 696 0.12 18.21 -15.60
CA ARG A 696 -0.05 18.81 -14.26
C ARG A 696 0.67 20.16 -14.22
N ARG A 697 0.01 21.19 -13.67
CA ARG A 697 0.67 22.43 -13.26
C ARG A 697 1.84 22.07 -12.35
N ARG A 698 2.99 22.72 -12.56
CA ARG A 698 4.19 22.44 -11.77
C ARG A 698 3.93 22.80 -10.31
N TRP A 699 4.51 22.03 -9.39
CA TRP A 699 4.60 22.38 -7.97
C TRP A 699 5.12 23.81 -7.72
N SER A 700 5.98 24.32 -8.63
CA SER A 700 6.45 25.71 -8.62
C SER A 700 5.34 26.76 -8.78
N ASP A 701 4.21 26.41 -9.39
CA ASP A 701 3.13 27.35 -9.69
C ASP A 701 2.13 27.43 -8.51
N VAL A 702 2.00 26.36 -7.71
CA VAL A 702 1.20 26.35 -6.48
C VAL A 702 1.93 27.07 -5.35
N VAL A 703 3.25 26.90 -5.26
CA VAL A 703 4.10 27.63 -4.31
C VAL A 703 4.17 29.13 -4.64
N LYS A 704 4.08 29.51 -5.93
CA LYS A 704 3.93 30.92 -6.33
C LYS A 704 2.57 31.50 -5.94
N GLY A 705 1.47 30.75 -6.09
CA GLY A 705 0.13 31.21 -5.66
C GLY A 705 0.04 31.48 -4.15
N ALA A 706 0.64 30.61 -3.32
CA ALA A 706 0.65 30.78 -1.86
C ALA A 706 1.59 31.92 -1.39
N HIS A 707 2.65 32.21 -2.14
CA HIS A 707 3.52 33.37 -1.89
C HIS A 707 2.97 34.69 -2.46
N GLU A 708 2.10 34.65 -3.47
CA GLU A 708 1.44 35.83 -4.04
C GLU A 708 0.23 36.26 -3.17
N GLU A 709 -0.51 35.33 -2.55
CA GLU A 709 -1.56 35.66 -1.57
C GLU A 709 -1.04 36.25 -0.24
N THR A 710 0.26 36.09 0.06
CA THR A 710 0.91 36.75 1.20
C THR A 710 1.58 38.09 0.85
N ARG A 711 1.61 38.48 -0.43
CA ARG A 711 2.13 39.79 -0.87
C ARG A 711 1.07 40.88 -1.04
N ASP A 712 -0.22 40.54 -1.11
CA ASP A 712 -1.32 41.50 -1.27
C ASP A 712 -1.83 42.15 0.04
N ARG A 713 -1.01 42.11 1.11
CA ARG A 713 -1.22 42.93 2.31
C ARG A 713 -0.13 43.98 2.46
N ARG A 714 -0.13 44.98 1.57
CA ARG A 714 0.35 46.33 1.89
C ARG A 714 -0.62 47.35 1.31
N LEU A 715 -1.37 48.00 2.21
CA LEU A 715 -1.46 49.46 2.34
C LEU A 715 -2.41 49.77 3.51
N ILE A 716 -1.84 49.73 4.72
CA ILE A 716 -2.27 50.63 5.79
C ILE A 716 -1.83 52.02 5.32
N GLY A 717 -2.79 52.89 5.01
CA GLY A 717 -2.54 54.29 4.68
C GLY A 717 -1.93 55.03 5.88
N PRO A 718 -1.17 56.12 5.65
CA PRO A 718 -0.49 56.83 6.71
C PRO A 718 -1.51 57.57 7.58
N ALA A 719 -1.40 57.37 8.89
CA ALA A 719 -2.01 58.25 9.87
C ALA A 719 -1.40 59.65 9.71
N THR A 720 -2.27 60.65 9.53
CA THR A 720 -1.93 62.06 9.61
C THR A 720 -1.94 62.50 11.09
N GLU A 721 -0.91 63.28 11.45
CA GLU A 721 -0.67 64.04 12.68
C GLU A 721 -1.90 64.85 13.14
N CYS A 722 -2.15 65.31 14.38
CA CYS A 722 -1.45 65.61 15.66
C CYS A 722 -2.60 65.94 16.67
N PRO A 723 -2.40 66.19 18.00
CA PRO A 723 -1.17 66.25 18.81
C PRO A 723 -0.99 65.09 19.80
#